data_AF-A0A1H1EPH7-F1
#
_entry.id   AF-A0A1H1EPH7-F1
#
_cell.length_a   1.000
_cell.length_b   1.000
_cell.length_c   1.000
_cell.angle_alpha   90.00
_cell.angle_beta   90.00
_cell.angle_gamma   90.00
#
_symmetry.space_group_name_H-M   'P 1'
#
loop_
_entity.id
_entity.type
_entity.pdbx_description
1 polymer ?
#
loop_
_entity_poly.entity_id
_entity_poly.type
_entity_poly.pdbx_seq_one_letter_code
_entity_poly.pdbx_strand_id
1 'polypeptide(L)'
;MSGLYIWDMSHSPADTAADSPTIGTASPAAGTPHTGLPQPPVARKVPVERTHHGDTFVDNYEWLREKDSPEVVAHLQAENQYTDAVTADQQPLREAIFNEIKNRTQETDLSVPVRKDGWWYYGRMEEGKQYGIQCRVKAQDTGDTKADWTPPQVEPGNEVPGEQILLDGNAEAEGHPFFSLGGAAVTRDGNLYAYAVDNAGDERFTLRIKDLRTGELLPDVVENVFYSLAFSPDGSQVFYTVVDDSWRPYQIKSHTLGTEVSADVVVYQEDDPAMWTGFELSADRRHLVIGIGCSEYSETRLLDFAHQDAGLRTVISRDERILYEAEPFLLDGVEKILLTHNKDAVNSMVSVADAAEFAKPLAQQRWDTVTAHDDGVRVNGAGVTATHVVLSVRKDTIERVQVISLAGLGMPGQAQPVEPDFDEELYTAGVGGSDYDAPVIRLGYSSFLTPPRVYDYELATGELFLRKETPVLGGYRSEDYVAERAWATAQDGTQIPLSVVRKATVERNSANPALIYGYGSYEVSMDPGFNTARLSLLDRGVVFVIAHVRGGGEVGRKWYDDGKKLAKKNTFTDFIDATDWLAASGWADPARIAAMGGSAGGLLMGAIANLAPKRYAAIVAQVPFVDPLTSILDPDLPLSALEWEEWGNPITDPEVYAYMKSYTPYENVHEVAYPRIAAVTSFHDTRVLYVEPAKWVARLREATTGTEPIVLKTEMDGGHGGASGRYEAWKDRAWDYAFVLAALDARELI
;
A
#
# COMPACT_ATOMS: atom_id res chain seq x y z
N MET A 1 -2.77 -14.05 3.20
CA MET A 1 -3.86 -13.42 2.41
C MET A 1 -4.21 -12.00 2.85
N SER A 2 -4.36 -11.67 4.14
CA SER A 2 -4.32 -10.27 4.60
C SER A 2 -3.01 -9.59 4.16
N GLY A 3 -1.88 -10.31 4.26
CA GLY A 3 -0.61 -9.92 3.65
C GLY A 3 -0.51 -10.00 2.11
N LEU A 4 -1.55 -10.45 1.39
CA LEU A 4 -1.62 -10.35 -0.08
C LEU A 4 -2.50 -9.19 -0.58
N TYR A 5 -3.42 -8.71 0.26
CA TYR A 5 -4.26 -7.53 -0.05
C TYR A 5 -3.69 -6.22 0.51
N ILE A 6 -2.83 -6.29 1.53
CA ILE A 6 -2.00 -5.15 1.94
C ILE A 6 -0.86 -4.99 0.94
N TRP A 7 -1.15 -4.29 -0.16
CA TRP A 7 -0.12 -3.58 -0.90
C TRP A 7 0.50 -2.55 0.04
N ASP A 8 1.76 -2.75 0.38
CA ASP A 8 2.49 -1.86 1.28
C ASP A 8 2.72 -0.49 0.63
N MET A 9 1.76 0.42 0.85
CA MET A 9 1.83 1.83 0.45
C MET A 9 2.90 2.65 1.22
N SER A 10 3.80 2.02 1.97
CA SER A 10 4.97 2.67 2.58
C SER A 10 6.23 2.68 1.71
N HIS A 11 6.18 2.15 0.48
CA HIS A 11 7.30 2.28 -0.47
C HIS A 11 7.30 3.67 -1.15
N SER A 12 8.30 4.49 -0.82
CA SER A 12 8.55 5.80 -1.42
C SER A 12 9.51 5.72 -2.61
N PRO A 13 9.17 6.18 -3.83
CA PRO A 13 10.11 6.13 -4.95
C PRO A 13 10.19 7.36 -5.93
N ALA A 14 11.25 7.45 -6.75
CA ALA A 14 11.61 8.53 -7.70
C ALA A 14 12.89 8.44 -8.60
N ASP A 15 12.83 9.06 -9.78
CA ASP A 15 13.84 9.05 -10.84
C ASP A 15 14.82 10.22 -10.97
N THR A 16 15.80 10.00 -11.85
CA THR A 16 16.99 10.81 -12.13
C THR A 16 16.75 12.08 -12.96
N ALA A 17 17.78 12.92 -13.12
CA ALA A 17 17.81 13.99 -14.12
C ALA A 17 19.19 14.06 -14.78
N ALA A 18 19.22 14.27 -16.10
CA ALA A 18 20.45 14.37 -16.90
C ALA A 18 20.72 15.82 -17.38
N ASP A 19 21.99 16.20 -17.36
CA ASP A 19 22.49 17.53 -17.73
C ASP A 19 22.46 17.82 -19.23
N SER A 20 22.27 19.09 -19.61
CA SER A 20 22.70 19.62 -20.93
C SER A 20 22.90 21.15 -20.91
N PRO A 21 23.77 21.70 -21.80
CA PRO A 21 24.65 22.79 -21.40
C PRO A 21 24.18 24.21 -21.69
N THR A 22 24.89 25.17 -21.08
CA THR A 22 24.69 26.62 -21.18
C THR A 22 25.07 27.23 -22.54
N ILE A 23 24.39 28.33 -22.91
CA ILE A 23 24.92 29.62 -23.40
C ILE A 23 23.78 30.57 -23.83
N GLY A 24 23.89 31.88 -23.55
CA GLY A 24 23.23 32.92 -24.37
C GLY A 24 22.36 33.93 -23.61
N THR A 25 22.97 34.99 -23.08
CA THR A 25 22.26 36.13 -22.46
C THR A 25 21.70 37.12 -23.49
N ALA A 26 20.40 37.41 -23.43
CA ALA A 26 19.83 38.65 -23.96
C ALA A 26 18.51 39.00 -23.22
N SER A 27 18.44 40.16 -22.58
CA SER A 27 17.20 40.76 -22.09
C SER A 27 16.71 41.79 -23.12
N PRO A 28 15.38 41.98 -23.27
CA PRO A 28 14.89 43.30 -22.85
C PRO A 28 13.47 43.35 -22.26
N ALA A 29 13.27 44.41 -21.47
CA ALA A 29 12.03 45.15 -21.24
C ALA A 29 10.85 44.45 -20.55
N ALA A 30 10.61 44.86 -19.30
CA ALA A 30 9.39 44.57 -18.57
C ALA A 30 8.15 45.24 -19.21
N GLY A 31 7.18 44.43 -19.63
CA GLY A 31 5.78 44.82 -19.68
C GLY A 31 5.02 44.06 -18.61
N THR A 32 4.36 44.77 -17.69
CA THR A 32 3.47 44.16 -16.68
C THR A 32 2.26 43.50 -17.36
N PRO A 33 2.09 42.17 -17.29
CA PRO A 33 0.85 41.53 -17.71
C PRO A 33 -0.21 41.74 -16.63
N HIS A 34 -1.41 42.17 -17.01
CA HIS A 34 -2.57 41.99 -16.13
C HIS A 34 -2.83 40.48 -16.00
N THR A 35 -2.73 39.98 -14.78
CA THR A 35 -2.77 38.55 -14.46
C THR A 35 -4.18 37.99 -14.55
N GLY A 36 -4.52 37.34 -15.65
CA GLY A 36 -5.54 36.31 -15.70
C GLY A 36 -4.87 34.94 -15.67
N LEU A 37 -5.50 33.96 -15.01
CA LEU A 37 -5.09 32.54 -15.18
C LEU A 37 -5.17 32.16 -16.67
N PRO A 38 -4.31 31.25 -17.16
CA PRO A 38 -4.45 30.71 -18.50
C PRO A 38 -5.84 30.08 -18.70
N GLN A 39 -6.29 29.99 -19.94
CA GLN A 39 -7.51 29.22 -20.22
C GLN A 39 -7.18 27.72 -20.09
N PRO A 40 -8.03 26.92 -19.41
CA PRO A 40 -7.85 25.47 -19.35
C PRO A 40 -7.99 24.84 -20.74
N PRO A 41 -7.32 23.70 -21.01
CA PRO A 41 -7.63 22.88 -22.17
C PRO A 41 -9.10 22.46 -22.13
N VAL A 42 -9.71 22.40 -23.32
CA VAL A 42 -11.10 22.00 -23.50
C VAL A 42 -11.11 20.70 -24.29
N ALA A 43 -11.39 19.58 -23.62
CA ALA A 43 -11.60 18.31 -24.29
C ALA A 43 -12.78 18.41 -25.27
N ARG A 44 -12.62 17.87 -26.49
CA ARG A 44 -13.75 17.77 -27.43
C ARG A 44 -14.80 16.80 -26.88
N LYS A 45 -16.07 17.08 -27.16
CA LYS A 45 -17.18 16.18 -26.82
C LYS A 45 -17.42 15.19 -27.97
N VAL A 46 -17.37 13.91 -27.64
CA VAL A 46 -17.63 12.78 -28.54
C VAL A 46 -18.64 11.88 -27.83
N PRO A 47 -19.94 11.99 -28.14
CA PRO A 47 -20.96 11.24 -27.43
C PRO A 47 -20.84 9.74 -27.75
N VAL A 48 -20.57 8.95 -26.71
CA VAL A 48 -20.61 7.50 -26.67
C VAL A 48 -21.72 7.10 -25.70
N GLU A 49 -22.63 6.21 -26.13
CA GLU A 49 -23.75 5.78 -25.31
C GLU A 49 -23.42 4.47 -24.59
N ARG A 50 -23.40 4.49 -23.26
CA ARG A 50 -23.34 3.30 -22.40
C ARG A 50 -24.76 2.98 -21.92
N THR A 51 -25.37 1.92 -22.46
CA THR A 51 -26.72 1.48 -22.07
C THR A 51 -26.65 0.17 -21.29
N HIS A 52 -27.13 0.16 -20.04
CA HIS A 52 -27.17 -1.02 -19.19
C HIS A 52 -28.42 -1.02 -18.29
N HIS A 53 -29.02 -2.18 -18.02
CA HIS A 53 -30.31 -2.33 -17.31
C HIS A 53 -31.46 -1.41 -17.79
N GLY A 54 -31.40 -0.92 -19.04
CA GLY A 54 -32.37 0.02 -19.61
C GLY A 54 -32.13 1.50 -19.28
N ASP A 55 -31.07 1.82 -18.54
CA ASP A 55 -30.55 3.15 -18.30
C ASP A 55 -29.43 3.47 -19.32
N THR A 56 -29.42 4.68 -19.87
CA THR A 56 -28.42 5.13 -20.86
C THR A 56 -27.67 6.34 -20.33
N PHE A 57 -26.35 6.21 -20.21
CA PHE A 57 -25.43 7.30 -19.94
C PHE A 57 -24.75 7.75 -21.24
N VAL A 58 -24.61 9.07 -21.44
CA VAL A 58 -23.92 9.64 -22.60
C VAL A 58 -22.57 10.17 -22.15
N ASP A 59 -21.55 9.37 -22.36
CA ASP A 59 -20.17 9.76 -22.11
C ASP A 59 -19.67 10.66 -23.24
N ASN A 60 -19.16 11.85 -22.91
CA ASN A 60 -18.64 12.78 -23.92
C ASN A 60 -17.11 12.71 -24.08
N TYR A 61 -16.43 11.97 -23.20
CA TYR A 61 -14.98 12.03 -23.03
C TYR A 61 -14.31 10.65 -23.08
N GLU A 62 -15.06 9.57 -23.33
CA GLU A 62 -14.55 8.19 -23.45
C GLU A 62 -13.46 8.00 -24.53
N TRP A 63 -13.41 8.88 -25.54
CA TRP A 63 -12.30 8.94 -26.52
C TRP A 63 -10.92 9.14 -25.86
N LEU A 64 -10.87 9.66 -24.62
CA LEU A 64 -9.66 9.78 -23.82
C LEU A 64 -9.07 8.42 -23.39
N ARG A 65 -9.77 7.28 -23.57
CA ARG A 65 -9.22 5.94 -23.28
C ARG A 65 -8.20 5.48 -24.32
N GLU A 66 -8.21 6.05 -25.53
CA GLU A 66 -7.31 5.67 -26.63
C GLU A 66 -5.85 6.04 -26.32
N LYS A 67 -5.16 5.25 -25.48
CA LYS A 67 -3.83 5.56 -24.92
C LYS A 67 -2.78 5.90 -25.98
N ASP A 68 -2.76 5.16 -27.08
CA ASP A 68 -1.80 5.37 -28.18
C ASP A 68 -2.19 6.53 -29.13
N SER A 69 -3.32 7.20 -28.89
CA SER A 69 -3.80 8.31 -29.73
C SER A 69 -2.94 9.56 -29.51
N PRO A 70 -2.32 10.12 -30.57
CA PRO A 70 -1.56 11.36 -30.46
C PRO A 70 -2.41 12.55 -29.99
N GLU A 71 -3.74 12.51 -30.16
CA GLU A 71 -4.65 13.53 -29.65
C GLU A 71 -4.81 13.45 -28.12
N VAL A 72 -4.89 12.24 -27.56
CA VAL A 72 -4.97 12.01 -26.11
C VAL A 72 -3.67 12.45 -25.45
N VAL A 73 -2.52 12.02 -25.97
CA VAL A 73 -1.20 12.44 -25.47
C VAL A 73 -1.06 13.97 -25.53
N ALA A 74 -1.45 14.61 -26.63
CA ALA A 74 -1.41 16.07 -26.75
C ALA A 74 -2.38 16.78 -25.78
N HIS A 75 -3.53 16.18 -25.47
CA HIS A 75 -4.46 16.72 -24.46
C HIS A 75 -3.86 16.64 -23.05
N LEU A 76 -3.32 15.49 -22.64
CA LEU A 76 -2.67 15.32 -21.33
C LEU A 76 -1.45 16.24 -21.16
N GLN A 77 -0.66 16.44 -22.22
CA GLN A 77 0.44 17.41 -22.21
C GLN A 77 -0.04 18.86 -22.08
N ALA A 78 -1.17 19.22 -22.69
CA ALA A 78 -1.78 20.54 -22.53
C ALA A 78 -2.37 20.73 -21.11
N GLU A 79 -2.88 19.67 -20.50
CA GLU A 79 -3.31 19.67 -19.09
C GLU A 79 -2.14 19.91 -18.14
N ASN A 80 -1.02 19.22 -18.32
CA ASN A 80 0.20 19.48 -17.56
C ASN A 80 0.69 20.94 -17.71
N GLN A 81 0.72 21.47 -18.94
CA GLN A 81 1.11 22.88 -19.18
C GLN A 81 0.18 23.88 -18.48
N TYR A 82 -1.13 23.60 -18.43
CA TYR A 82 -2.09 24.42 -17.69
C TYR A 82 -1.87 24.31 -16.19
N THR A 83 -1.68 23.10 -15.67
CA THR A 83 -1.37 22.82 -14.27
C THR A 83 -0.11 23.56 -13.81
N ASP A 84 0.98 23.49 -14.57
CA ASP A 84 2.22 24.23 -14.31
C ASP A 84 1.98 25.74 -14.27
N ALA A 85 1.29 26.30 -15.27
CA ALA A 85 1.04 27.73 -15.36
C ALA A 85 0.09 28.26 -14.25
N VAL A 86 -0.89 27.46 -13.81
CA VAL A 86 -1.80 27.78 -12.69
C VAL A 86 -1.09 27.71 -11.33
N THR A 87 -0.01 26.94 -11.23
CA THR A 87 0.67 26.65 -9.97
C THR A 87 2.11 27.16 -9.92
N ALA A 88 2.54 27.96 -10.90
CA ALA A 88 3.89 28.51 -11.00
C ALA A 88 4.31 29.35 -9.77
N ASP A 89 3.36 30.02 -9.11
CA ASP A 89 3.60 30.79 -7.87
C ASP A 89 3.93 29.90 -6.65
N GLN A 90 3.67 28.60 -6.75
CA GLN A 90 3.93 27.61 -5.70
C GLN A 90 5.34 27.03 -5.78
N GLN A 91 6.07 27.26 -6.88
CA GLN A 91 7.39 26.67 -7.08
C GLN A 91 8.39 26.92 -5.93
N PRO A 92 8.51 28.14 -5.36
CA PRO A 92 9.37 28.37 -4.19
C PRO A 92 8.94 27.58 -2.94
N LEU A 93 7.64 27.34 -2.78
CA LEU A 93 7.10 26.55 -1.67
C LEU A 93 7.35 25.06 -1.86
N ARG A 94 7.27 24.53 -3.09
CA ARG A 94 7.68 23.16 -3.42
C ARG A 94 9.16 22.94 -3.14
N GLU A 95 10.01 23.86 -3.58
CA GLU A 95 11.45 23.82 -3.32
C GLU A 95 11.74 23.88 -1.82
N ALA A 96 11.04 24.71 -1.05
CA ALA A 96 11.15 24.72 0.41
C ALA A 96 10.76 23.37 1.02
N ILE A 97 9.59 22.82 0.70
CA ILE A 97 9.10 21.55 1.26
C ILE A 97 9.99 20.37 0.85
N PHE A 98 10.45 20.30 -0.41
CA PHE A 98 11.40 19.29 -0.87
C PHE A 98 12.70 19.35 -0.07
N ASN A 99 13.28 20.54 0.10
CA ASN A 99 14.50 20.73 0.89
C ASN A 99 14.27 20.43 2.38
N GLU A 100 13.09 20.73 2.92
CA GLU A 100 12.71 20.37 4.29
C GLU A 100 12.60 18.85 4.48
N ILE A 101 12.03 18.11 3.52
CA ILE A 101 12.00 16.64 3.55
C ILE A 101 13.43 16.08 3.49
N LYS A 102 14.22 16.56 2.52
CA LYS A 102 15.62 16.16 2.33
C LYS A 102 16.46 16.43 3.57
N ASN A 103 16.46 17.65 4.09
CA ASN A 103 17.27 18.06 5.25
C ASN A 103 16.84 17.40 6.58
N ARG A 104 15.65 16.80 6.64
CA ARG A 104 15.20 15.98 7.77
C ARG A 104 15.47 14.48 7.59
N THR A 105 15.92 14.04 6.41
CA THR A 105 16.14 12.62 6.08
C THR A 105 17.62 12.27 6.05
N GLN A 106 18.00 11.15 6.66
CA GLN A 106 19.35 10.60 6.49
C GLN A 106 19.44 9.87 5.13
N GLU A 107 20.17 10.47 4.18
CA GLU A 107 20.21 9.99 2.79
C GLU A 107 21.14 8.80 2.56
N THR A 108 22.26 8.73 3.27
CA THR A 108 23.11 7.54 3.34
C THR A 108 22.71 6.76 4.58
N ASP A 109 22.14 5.56 4.43
CA ASP A 109 21.56 4.79 5.54
C ASP A 109 21.53 3.28 5.26
N LEU A 110 21.40 2.45 6.30
CA LEU A 110 21.34 0.99 6.23
C LEU A 110 20.16 0.43 7.04
N SER A 111 19.50 -0.62 6.53
CA SER A 111 18.51 -1.36 7.31
C SER A 111 19.17 -2.20 8.41
N VAL A 112 18.44 -2.56 9.46
CA VAL A 112 18.97 -3.51 10.45
C VAL A 112 19.12 -4.89 9.79
N PRO A 113 20.30 -5.53 9.84
CA PRO A 113 20.50 -6.81 9.19
C PRO A 113 19.60 -7.92 9.76
N VAL A 114 18.91 -8.64 8.89
CA VAL A 114 18.04 -9.78 9.21
C VAL A 114 18.82 -11.07 8.98
N ARG A 115 18.89 -11.96 9.98
CA ARG A 115 19.51 -13.28 9.79
C ARG A 115 18.53 -14.20 9.08
N LYS A 116 19.01 -14.90 8.05
CA LYS A 116 18.29 -15.98 7.37
C LYS A 116 19.30 -17.03 6.93
N ASP A 117 19.07 -18.27 7.37
CA ASP A 117 20.01 -19.38 7.18
C ASP A 117 21.45 -18.98 7.62
N GLY A 118 22.46 -19.23 6.77
CA GLY A 118 23.87 -18.91 7.05
C GLY A 118 24.33 -17.49 6.70
N TRP A 119 23.43 -16.49 6.65
CA TRP A 119 23.71 -15.13 6.18
C TRP A 119 22.91 -14.07 6.94
N TRP A 120 23.44 -12.84 6.97
CA TRP A 120 22.74 -11.62 7.36
C TRP A 120 22.44 -10.79 6.12
N TYR A 121 21.19 -10.37 5.92
CA TYR A 121 20.72 -9.59 4.76
C TYR A 121 20.30 -8.18 5.20
N TYR A 122 20.63 -7.16 4.40
CA TYR A 122 20.23 -5.76 4.65
C TYR A 122 20.17 -4.98 3.35
N GLY A 123 19.41 -3.88 3.35
CA GLY A 123 19.47 -2.86 2.32
C GLY A 123 20.36 -1.69 2.76
N ARG A 124 20.97 -0.99 1.80
CA ARG A 124 21.61 0.32 2.02
C ARG A 124 21.24 1.33 0.95
N MET A 125 21.21 2.60 1.33
CA MET A 125 21.02 3.77 0.48
C MET A 125 22.28 4.63 0.50
N GLU A 126 22.59 5.29 -0.60
CA GLU A 126 23.70 6.25 -0.73
C GLU A 126 23.16 7.66 -1.02
N GLU A 127 23.79 8.71 -0.51
CA GLU A 127 23.42 10.09 -0.84
C GLU A 127 23.53 10.37 -2.34
N GLY A 128 22.55 11.11 -2.90
CA GLY A 128 22.45 11.40 -4.33
C GLY A 128 21.98 10.21 -5.19
N LYS A 129 21.81 9.02 -4.61
CA LYS A 129 21.24 7.85 -5.29
C LYS A 129 19.74 7.73 -5.05
N GLN A 130 19.09 7.05 -5.99
CA GLN A 130 17.64 6.89 -6.02
C GLN A 130 17.20 5.57 -5.38
N TYR A 131 17.87 4.48 -5.74
CA TYR A 131 17.43 3.13 -5.45
C TYR A 131 18.26 2.46 -4.36
N GLY A 132 17.67 1.45 -3.72
CA GLY A 132 18.36 0.65 -2.71
C GLY A 132 19.35 -0.35 -3.29
N ILE A 133 20.40 -0.63 -2.51
CA ILE A 133 21.38 -1.67 -2.76
C ILE A 133 21.09 -2.80 -1.78
N GLN A 134 20.83 -4.00 -2.28
CA GLN A 134 20.61 -5.19 -1.48
C GLN A 134 21.94 -5.89 -1.21
N CYS A 135 22.26 -6.07 0.07
CA CYS A 135 23.52 -6.57 0.56
C CYS A 135 23.34 -7.78 1.47
N ARG A 136 24.42 -8.55 1.63
CA ARG A 136 24.54 -9.55 2.69
C ARG A 136 25.95 -9.64 3.26
N VAL A 137 26.08 -10.16 4.47
CA VAL A 137 27.34 -10.62 5.05
C VAL A 137 27.20 -12.03 5.62
N LYS A 138 28.30 -12.77 5.68
CA LYS A 138 28.29 -14.14 6.19
C LYS A 138 27.96 -14.15 7.69
N ALA A 139 26.98 -14.95 8.10
CA ALA A 139 26.69 -15.15 9.52
C ALA A 139 27.78 -16.01 10.18
N GLN A 140 27.92 -15.86 11.49
CA GLN A 140 28.79 -16.71 12.31
C GLN A 140 27.93 -17.64 13.17
N ASP A 141 28.45 -18.85 13.37
CA ASP A 141 27.88 -19.88 14.25
C ASP A 141 28.92 -20.20 15.31
N THR A 142 28.98 -19.33 16.33
CA THR A 142 29.93 -19.44 17.44
C THR A 142 29.50 -20.46 18.48
N GLY A 143 28.20 -20.81 18.50
CA GLY A 143 27.58 -21.68 19.50
C GLY A 143 27.04 -20.92 20.71
N ASP A 144 27.21 -19.59 20.76
CA ASP A 144 26.48 -18.70 21.67
C ASP A 144 25.29 -18.12 20.92
N THR A 145 24.09 -18.63 21.21
CA THR A 145 22.83 -18.19 20.58
C THR A 145 22.61 -16.68 20.65
N LYS A 146 23.05 -15.99 21.72
CA LYS A 146 22.86 -14.54 21.84
C LYS A 146 23.83 -13.76 20.95
N ALA A 147 25.07 -14.23 20.84
CA ALA A 147 26.03 -13.67 19.89
C ALA A 147 25.61 -13.93 18.44
N ASP A 148 25.21 -15.17 18.14
CA ASP A 148 24.88 -15.66 16.80
C ASP A 148 23.61 -15.01 16.22
N TRP A 149 22.67 -14.57 17.06
CA TRP A 149 21.44 -13.86 16.67
C TRP A 149 21.44 -12.36 16.99
N THR A 150 22.56 -11.78 17.42
CA THR A 150 22.70 -10.32 17.49
C THR A 150 23.13 -9.79 16.11
N PRO A 151 22.38 -8.87 15.49
CA PRO A 151 22.76 -8.30 14.19
C PRO A 151 24.14 -7.62 14.23
N PRO A 152 24.95 -7.72 13.18
CA PRO A 152 26.16 -6.91 13.06
C PRO A 152 25.78 -5.42 13.09
N GLN A 153 26.59 -4.62 13.79
CA GLN A 153 26.39 -3.18 13.83
C GLN A 153 26.61 -2.58 12.44
N VAL A 154 25.71 -1.69 12.05
CA VAL A 154 25.76 -0.94 10.79
C VAL A 154 25.99 0.54 11.11
N GLU A 155 26.88 1.17 10.37
CA GLU A 155 27.17 2.61 10.48
C GLU A 155 26.92 3.27 9.12
N PRO A 156 26.05 4.30 9.03
CA PRO A 156 25.85 5.07 7.81
C PRO A 156 27.15 5.49 7.11
N GLY A 157 27.31 5.06 5.86
CA GLY A 157 28.49 5.34 5.02
C GLY A 157 29.63 4.33 5.14
N ASN A 158 29.53 3.35 6.04
CA ASN A 158 30.52 2.26 6.18
C ASN A 158 29.91 0.93 5.71
N GLU A 159 30.60 0.24 4.80
CA GLU A 159 30.27 -1.15 4.42
C GLU A 159 30.48 -2.09 5.62
N VAL A 160 29.60 -3.08 5.78
CA VAL A 160 29.82 -4.12 6.80
C VAL A 160 30.96 -5.03 6.34
N PRO A 161 31.97 -5.34 7.18
CA PRO A 161 33.12 -6.13 6.76
C PRO A 161 32.75 -7.48 6.12
N GLY A 162 33.12 -7.65 4.84
CA GLY A 162 32.75 -8.82 4.05
C GLY A 162 31.41 -8.72 3.32
N GLU A 163 30.90 -7.50 3.07
CA GLU A 163 29.72 -7.23 2.24
C GLU A 163 29.79 -7.94 0.88
N GLN A 164 28.65 -8.50 0.48
CA GLN A 164 28.37 -8.95 -0.87
C GLN A 164 27.10 -8.25 -1.37
N ILE A 165 27.22 -7.51 -2.47
CA ILE A 165 26.07 -6.90 -3.14
C ILE A 165 25.33 -7.99 -3.93
N LEU A 166 24.07 -8.22 -3.57
CA LEU A 166 23.14 -9.06 -4.32
C LEU A 166 22.67 -8.32 -5.58
N LEU A 167 22.15 -7.11 -5.38
CA LEU A 167 21.58 -6.25 -6.42
C LEU A 167 21.83 -4.77 -6.07
N ASP A 168 22.27 -3.98 -7.04
CA ASP A 168 22.27 -2.51 -6.94
C ASP A 168 21.17 -1.97 -7.86
N GLY A 169 20.07 -1.48 -7.29
CA GLY A 169 18.97 -0.93 -8.07
C GLY A 169 19.37 0.29 -8.90
N ASN A 170 20.43 1.01 -8.52
CA ASN A 170 20.92 2.17 -9.29
C ASN A 170 21.68 1.75 -10.56
N ALA A 171 22.31 0.58 -10.53
CA ALA A 171 22.96 0.00 -11.70
C ALA A 171 21.93 -0.64 -12.64
N GLU A 172 20.92 -1.32 -12.11
CA GLU A 172 19.83 -1.90 -12.91
C GLU A 172 18.92 -0.82 -13.55
N ALA A 173 18.77 0.34 -12.90
CA ALA A 173 18.04 1.49 -13.43
C ALA A 173 18.84 2.34 -14.44
N GLU A 174 20.13 2.09 -14.66
CA GLU A 174 20.97 2.97 -15.49
C GLU A 174 20.51 2.97 -16.96
N GLY A 175 20.06 4.13 -17.44
CA GLY A 175 19.55 4.29 -18.81
C GLY A 175 18.08 3.94 -19.01
N HIS A 176 17.36 3.60 -17.94
CA HIS A 176 15.91 3.38 -17.94
C HIS A 176 15.15 4.60 -17.36
N PRO A 177 13.93 4.90 -17.85
CA PRO A 177 13.11 6.01 -17.33
C PRO A 177 12.36 5.63 -16.05
N PHE A 178 12.31 4.34 -15.72
CA PHE A 178 11.64 3.77 -14.57
C PHE A 178 12.43 2.52 -14.12
N PHE A 179 12.40 2.19 -12.82
CA PHE A 179 12.82 0.89 -12.29
C PHE A 179 12.00 0.48 -11.06
N SER A 180 11.58 -0.78 -11.04
CA SER A 180 10.95 -1.43 -9.89
C SER A 180 11.43 -2.88 -9.74
N LEU A 181 11.48 -3.36 -8.50
CA LEU A 181 11.80 -4.75 -8.16
C LEU A 181 10.51 -5.46 -7.70
N GLY A 182 9.97 -6.35 -8.52
CA GLY A 182 8.73 -7.09 -8.24
C GLY A 182 8.91 -8.32 -7.35
N GLY A 183 10.14 -8.79 -7.17
CA GLY A 183 10.42 -9.91 -6.28
C GLY A 183 11.89 -10.30 -6.24
N ALA A 184 12.30 -10.93 -5.14
CA ALA A 184 13.64 -11.46 -4.95
C ALA A 184 13.63 -12.69 -4.03
N ALA A 185 14.45 -13.69 -4.34
CA ALA A 185 14.61 -14.90 -3.54
C ALA A 185 16.07 -15.37 -3.52
N VAL A 186 16.47 -16.07 -2.45
CA VAL A 186 17.80 -16.68 -2.30
C VAL A 186 17.64 -18.15 -1.94
N THR A 187 18.46 -19.03 -2.50
CA THR A 187 18.49 -20.46 -2.14
C THR A 187 18.96 -20.69 -0.71
N ARG A 188 18.55 -21.80 -0.08
CA ARG A 188 18.92 -22.14 1.32
C ARG A 188 20.43 -22.22 1.56
N ASP A 189 21.20 -22.65 0.55
CA ASP A 189 22.68 -22.67 0.60
C ASP A 189 23.32 -21.27 0.41
N GLY A 190 22.54 -20.29 -0.04
CA GLY A 190 22.98 -18.93 -0.35
C GLY A 190 23.83 -18.82 -1.62
N ASN A 191 23.73 -19.77 -2.54
CA ASN A 191 24.53 -19.73 -3.78
C ASN A 191 23.83 -19.03 -4.95
N LEU A 192 22.50 -19.04 -5.04
CA LEU A 192 21.75 -18.41 -6.13
C LEU A 192 20.81 -17.31 -5.62
N TYR A 193 20.62 -16.28 -6.42
CA TYR A 193 19.68 -15.17 -6.21
C TYR A 193 18.81 -15.00 -7.44
N ALA A 194 17.49 -15.17 -7.29
CA ALA A 194 16.51 -14.85 -8.32
C ALA A 194 15.95 -13.46 -8.03
N TYR A 195 15.77 -12.64 -9.05
CA TYR A 195 15.18 -11.30 -8.94
C TYR A 195 14.41 -10.94 -10.19
N ALA A 196 13.34 -10.15 -10.05
CA ALA A 196 12.47 -9.76 -11.17
C ALA A 196 12.27 -8.24 -11.22
N VAL A 197 12.59 -7.62 -12.37
CA VAL A 197 12.62 -6.15 -12.53
C VAL A 197 11.68 -5.66 -13.65
N ASP A 198 11.07 -4.50 -13.43
CA ASP A 198 10.20 -3.76 -14.35
C ASP A 198 10.84 -2.39 -14.61
N ASN A 199 11.01 -2.04 -15.90
CA ASN A 199 11.64 -0.79 -16.34
C ASN A 199 10.66 0.10 -17.18
N ALA A 200 9.35 -0.15 -17.06
CA ALA A 200 8.28 0.52 -17.81
C ALA A 200 7.07 0.94 -16.94
N GLY A 201 6.96 0.43 -15.70
CA GLY A 201 5.92 0.80 -14.74
C GLY A 201 4.57 0.14 -14.99
N ASP A 202 4.53 -0.92 -15.80
CA ASP A 202 3.32 -1.68 -16.14
C ASP A 202 3.13 -2.95 -15.29
N GLU A 203 3.98 -3.16 -14.27
CA GLU A 203 3.99 -4.32 -13.37
C GLU A 203 4.26 -5.66 -14.08
N ARG A 204 4.90 -5.65 -15.26
CA ARG A 204 5.43 -6.86 -15.93
C ARG A 204 6.93 -6.97 -15.74
N PHE A 205 7.36 -7.98 -14.98
CA PHE A 205 8.74 -8.13 -14.58
C PHE A 205 9.50 -9.14 -15.46
N THR A 206 10.82 -8.93 -15.59
CA THR A 206 11.75 -9.91 -16.15
C THR A 206 12.57 -10.55 -15.02
N LEU A 207 12.34 -11.84 -14.79
CA LEU A 207 13.06 -12.69 -13.84
C LEU A 207 14.43 -13.05 -14.40
N ARG A 208 15.48 -12.85 -13.59
CA ARG A 208 16.86 -13.29 -13.84
C ARG A 208 17.42 -14.01 -12.63
N ILE A 209 18.43 -14.85 -12.84
CA ILE A 209 19.09 -15.61 -11.77
C ILE A 209 20.59 -15.32 -11.80
N LYS A 210 21.15 -15.02 -10.62
CA LYS A 210 22.56 -14.69 -10.40
C LYS A 210 23.23 -15.74 -9.53
N ASP A 211 24.37 -16.26 -9.98
CA ASP A 211 25.24 -17.09 -9.15
C ASP A 211 26.07 -16.18 -8.23
N LEU A 212 25.79 -16.21 -6.93
CA LEU A 212 26.44 -15.36 -5.94
C LEU A 212 27.87 -15.79 -5.61
N ARG A 213 28.36 -16.90 -6.19
CA ARG A 213 29.75 -17.38 -6.04
C ARG A 213 30.66 -16.78 -7.11
N THR A 214 30.14 -16.53 -8.31
CA THR A 214 30.87 -15.93 -9.44
C THR A 214 30.51 -14.47 -9.68
N GLY A 215 29.30 -14.06 -9.29
CA GLY A 215 28.69 -12.77 -9.61
C GLY A 215 28.00 -12.74 -10.98
N GLU A 216 28.05 -13.83 -11.75
CA GLU A 216 27.53 -13.91 -13.11
C GLU A 216 26.03 -14.26 -13.13
N LEU A 217 25.33 -13.80 -14.17
CA LEU A 217 23.96 -14.25 -14.45
C LEU A 217 23.98 -15.65 -15.09
N LEU A 218 23.03 -16.48 -14.70
CA LEU A 218 22.74 -17.73 -15.41
C LEU A 218 22.02 -17.42 -16.75
N PRO A 219 21.99 -18.37 -17.71
CA PRO A 219 21.25 -18.19 -18.97
C PRO A 219 19.73 -18.06 -18.79
N ASP A 220 19.21 -18.47 -17.64
CA ASP A 220 17.80 -18.52 -17.29
C ASP A 220 17.19 -17.11 -17.17
N VAL A 221 16.26 -16.79 -18.06
CA VAL A 221 15.52 -15.52 -18.11
C VAL A 221 14.04 -15.82 -18.37
N VAL A 222 13.15 -15.39 -17.48
CA VAL A 222 11.69 -15.54 -17.64
C VAL A 222 11.05 -14.16 -17.75
N GLU A 223 10.47 -13.86 -18.90
CA GLU A 223 9.76 -12.60 -19.16
C GLU A 223 8.28 -12.69 -18.77
N ASN A 224 7.63 -11.54 -18.55
CA ASN A 224 6.20 -11.44 -18.21
C ASN A 224 5.82 -12.20 -16.92
N VAL A 225 6.69 -12.19 -15.91
CA VAL A 225 6.32 -12.62 -14.55
C VAL A 225 5.68 -11.47 -13.79
N PHE A 226 4.92 -11.80 -12.77
CA PHE A 226 4.34 -10.87 -11.80
C PHE A 226 5.11 -10.94 -10.47
N TYR A 227 4.60 -10.26 -9.44
CA TYR A 227 5.19 -10.28 -8.10
C TYR A 227 5.30 -11.69 -7.48
N SER A 228 6.17 -11.77 -6.47
CA SER A 228 6.53 -12.97 -5.69
C SER A 228 7.37 -14.01 -6.44
N LEU A 229 8.52 -14.35 -5.83
CA LEU A 229 9.43 -15.41 -6.25
C LEU A 229 9.75 -16.33 -5.07
N ALA A 230 9.86 -17.63 -5.30
CA ALA A 230 10.40 -18.57 -4.32
C ALA A 230 11.27 -19.64 -4.98
N PHE A 231 12.38 -20.02 -4.34
CA PHE A 231 13.10 -21.24 -4.70
C PHE A 231 12.47 -22.45 -4.04
N SER A 232 12.53 -23.61 -4.69
CA SER A 232 12.39 -24.89 -4.01
C SER A 232 13.47 -25.05 -2.92
N PRO A 233 13.24 -25.86 -1.86
CA PRO A 233 14.20 -26.02 -0.76
C PRO A 233 15.59 -26.55 -1.16
N ASP A 234 15.68 -27.26 -2.30
CA ASP A 234 16.91 -27.77 -2.90
C ASP A 234 17.56 -26.79 -3.92
N GLY A 235 16.87 -25.69 -4.25
CA GLY A 235 17.32 -24.68 -5.22
C GLY A 235 17.25 -25.09 -6.69
N SER A 236 16.61 -26.22 -7.03
CA SER A 236 16.51 -26.71 -8.42
C SER A 236 15.41 -26.04 -9.25
N GLN A 237 14.44 -25.39 -8.60
CA GLN A 237 13.29 -24.75 -9.22
C GLN A 237 13.06 -23.34 -8.67
N VAL A 238 12.52 -22.44 -9.51
CA VAL A 238 11.98 -21.13 -9.12
C VAL A 238 10.49 -21.09 -9.45
N PHE A 239 9.68 -20.81 -8.43
CA PHE A 239 8.25 -20.55 -8.55
C PHE A 239 8.00 -19.06 -8.78
N TYR A 240 7.09 -18.75 -9.69
CA TYR A 240 6.72 -17.39 -10.10
C TYR A 240 5.25 -17.30 -10.51
N THR A 241 4.70 -16.09 -10.42
CA THR A 241 3.31 -15.78 -10.79
C THR A 241 3.23 -15.20 -12.20
N VAL A 242 2.12 -15.41 -12.91
CA VAL A 242 1.82 -14.82 -14.23
C VAL A 242 0.42 -14.21 -14.21
N VAL A 243 0.28 -13.05 -14.85
CA VAL A 243 -1.01 -12.36 -15.06
C VAL A 243 -1.69 -12.74 -16.37
N ASP A 244 -3.02 -12.64 -16.40
CA ASP A 244 -3.81 -12.75 -17.62
C ASP A 244 -3.89 -11.38 -18.36
N ASP A 245 -4.71 -11.31 -19.41
CA ASP A 245 -4.87 -10.10 -20.22
C ASP A 245 -5.52 -8.93 -19.46
N SER A 246 -6.18 -9.18 -18.32
CA SER A 246 -6.69 -8.15 -17.40
C SER A 246 -5.75 -7.90 -16.21
N TRP A 247 -4.46 -8.21 -16.34
CA TRP A 247 -3.44 -7.99 -15.29
C TRP A 247 -3.72 -8.72 -13.96
N ARG A 248 -4.67 -9.65 -13.92
CA ARG A 248 -4.98 -10.44 -12.72
C ARG A 248 -4.00 -11.60 -12.62
N PRO A 249 -3.31 -11.80 -11.47
CA PRO A 249 -2.48 -12.97 -11.27
C PRO A 249 -3.38 -14.20 -11.17
N TYR A 250 -3.24 -15.07 -12.16
CA TYR A 250 -4.13 -16.22 -12.35
C TYR A 250 -3.37 -17.54 -12.40
N GLN A 251 -2.06 -17.53 -12.63
CA GLN A 251 -1.29 -18.74 -12.88
C GLN A 251 0.03 -18.73 -12.09
N ILE A 252 0.33 -19.87 -11.47
CA ILE A 252 1.58 -20.10 -10.74
C ILE A 252 2.35 -21.16 -11.52
N LYS A 253 3.59 -20.85 -11.87
CA LYS A 253 4.48 -21.71 -12.64
C LYS A 253 5.74 -22.07 -11.84
N SER A 254 6.39 -23.14 -12.25
CA SER A 254 7.71 -23.53 -11.79
C SER A 254 8.67 -23.67 -12.96
N HIS A 255 9.77 -22.91 -12.89
CA HIS A 255 10.89 -22.97 -13.82
C HIS A 255 11.97 -23.90 -13.24
N THR A 256 12.39 -24.92 -14.00
CA THR A 256 13.53 -25.78 -13.63
C THR A 256 14.82 -25.20 -14.20
N LEU A 257 15.82 -24.99 -13.35
CA LEU A 257 17.06 -24.31 -13.77
C LEU A 257 17.81 -25.06 -14.87
N GLY A 258 18.29 -24.32 -15.87
CA GLY A 258 18.99 -24.84 -17.05
C GLY A 258 18.07 -25.46 -18.10
N THR A 259 16.76 -25.21 -18.04
CA THR A 259 15.78 -25.69 -19.04
C THR A 259 15.18 -24.53 -19.84
N GLU A 260 14.61 -24.83 -21.02
CA GLU A 260 13.91 -23.83 -21.82
C GLU A 260 12.61 -23.42 -21.11
N VAL A 261 12.30 -22.11 -21.01
CA VAL A 261 11.09 -21.58 -20.35
C VAL A 261 9.79 -22.19 -20.90
N SER A 262 9.78 -22.64 -22.17
CA SER A 262 8.64 -23.36 -22.77
C SER A 262 8.34 -24.73 -22.13
N ALA A 263 9.24 -25.25 -21.28
CA ALA A 263 9.08 -26.48 -20.51
C ALA A 263 8.60 -26.23 -19.07
N ASP A 264 8.41 -24.98 -18.65
CA ASP A 264 7.94 -24.61 -17.32
C ASP A 264 6.57 -25.23 -17.01
N VAL A 265 6.43 -25.73 -15.79
CA VAL A 265 5.23 -26.45 -15.36
C VAL A 265 4.23 -25.47 -14.74
N VAL A 266 2.99 -25.48 -15.23
CA VAL A 266 1.87 -24.83 -14.54
C VAL A 266 1.55 -25.64 -13.27
N VAL A 267 1.85 -25.05 -12.11
CA VAL A 267 1.58 -25.63 -10.78
C VAL A 267 0.12 -25.43 -10.41
N TYR A 268 -0.41 -24.24 -10.68
CA TYR A 268 -1.81 -23.88 -10.46
C TYR A 268 -2.29 -22.85 -11.50
N GLN A 269 -3.60 -22.86 -11.77
CA GLN A 269 -4.29 -21.88 -12.60
C GLN A 269 -5.69 -21.61 -12.01
N GLU A 270 -6.09 -20.35 -12.00
CA GLU A 270 -7.37 -19.84 -11.53
C GLU A 270 -8.17 -19.24 -12.69
N ASP A 271 -9.24 -19.91 -13.07
CA ASP A 271 -10.08 -19.56 -14.21
C ASP A 271 -11.25 -18.63 -13.83
N ASP A 272 -11.54 -18.43 -12.54
CA ASP A 272 -12.55 -17.45 -12.07
C ASP A 272 -11.93 -16.03 -12.03
N PRO A 273 -12.39 -15.08 -12.87
CA PRO A 273 -11.84 -13.73 -12.92
C PRO A 273 -12.11 -12.92 -11.64
N ALA A 274 -13.02 -13.35 -10.77
CA ALA A 274 -13.26 -12.74 -9.46
C ALA A 274 -12.32 -13.25 -8.37
N MET A 275 -11.36 -14.13 -8.70
CA MET A 275 -10.40 -14.72 -7.75
C MET A 275 -8.96 -14.25 -8.04
N TRP A 276 -8.30 -13.75 -7.00
CA TRP A 276 -6.84 -13.54 -6.98
C TRP A 276 -6.13 -14.83 -6.61
N THR A 277 -4.98 -15.13 -7.22
CA THR A 277 -4.07 -16.18 -6.71
C THR A 277 -2.64 -15.71 -6.56
N GLY A 278 -1.95 -16.28 -5.59
CA GLY A 278 -0.53 -16.06 -5.32
C GLY A 278 0.00 -17.16 -4.40
N PHE A 279 1.29 -17.10 -4.06
CA PHE A 279 1.89 -18.08 -3.17
C PHE A 279 2.89 -17.46 -2.19
N GLU A 280 3.13 -18.19 -1.12
CA GLU A 280 4.22 -18.00 -0.19
C GLU A 280 4.87 -19.37 0.15
N LEU A 281 5.97 -19.33 0.90
CA LEU A 281 6.53 -20.54 1.53
C LEU A 281 5.99 -20.62 2.96
N SER A 282 5.66 -21.82 3.44
CA SER A 282 5.45 -22.02 4.88
C SER A 282 6.70 -21.58 5.65
N ALA A 283 6.57 -21.21 6.93
CA ALA A 283 7.69 -20.70 7.72
C ALA A 283 8.84 -21.73 7.82
N ASP A 284 8.50 -23.01 7.97
CA ASP A 284 9.44 -24.15 7.93
C ASP A 284 9.96 -24.50 6.51
N ARG A 285 9.41 -23.84 5.48
CA ARG A 285 9.64 -24.00 4.04
C ARG A 285 9.50 -25.45 3.54
N ARG A 286 8.63 -26.26 4.18
CA ARG A 286 8.24 -27.58 3.66
C ARG A 286 7.17 -27.51 2.58
N HIS A 287 6.38 -26.44 2.55
CA HIS A 287 5.29 -26.27 1.59
C HIS A 287 5.41 -25.00 0.76
N LEU A 288 4.96 -25.09 -0.50
CA LEU A 288 4.42 -23.94 -1.21
C LEU A 288 2.96 -23.78 -0.77
N VAL A 289 2.62 -22.63 -0.20
CA VAL A 289 1.28 -22.28 0.27
C VAL A 289 0.65 -21.41 -0.81
N ILE A 290 -0.25 -22.00 -1.60
CA ILE A 290 -0.97 -21.30 -2.66
C ILE A 290 -2.26 -20.72 -2.07
N GLY A 291 -2.33 -19.39 -2.02
CA GLY A 291 -3.51 -18.64 -1.64
C GLY A 291 -4.37 -18.35 -2.86
N ILE A 292 -5.68 -18.55 -2.72
CA ILE A 292 -6.68 -18.27 -3.74
C ILE A 292 -7.88 -17.64 -3.05
N GLY A 293 -8.39 -16.51 -3.54
CA GLY A 293 -9.61 -15.97 -2.96
C GLY A 293 -9.82 -14.50 -3.18
N CYS A 294 -10.76 -13.99 -2.38
CA CYS A 294 -11.33 -12.67 -2.43
C CYS A 294 -11.60 -12.20 -0.98
N SER A 295 -11.90 -10.92 -0.75
CA SER A 295 -12.33 -10.32 0.52
C SER A 295 -13.45 -11.07 1.26
N GLU A 296 -14.29 -11.85 0.57
CA GLU A 296 -15.40 -12.59 1.17
C GLU A 296 -15.04 -14.01 1.60
N TYR A 297 -14.20 -14.72 0.84
CA TYR A 297 -13.84 -16.12 1.09
C TYR A 297 -12.55 -16.52 0.37
N SER A 298 -11.94 -17.60 0.84
CA SER A 298 -10.67 -18.09 0.31
C SER A 298 -10.59 -19.61 0.24
N GLU A 299 -9.52 -20.07 -0.40
CA GLU A 299 -9.08 -21.44 -0.52
C GLU A 299 -7.55 -21.46 -0.48
N THR A 300 -6.97 -22.35 0.33
CA THR A 300 -5.54 -22.59 0.36
C THR A 300 -5.25 -23.97 -0.17
N ARG A 301 -4.25 -24.07 -1.05
CA ARG A 301 -3.73 -25.33 -1.59
C ARG A 301 -2.26 -25.46 -1.23
N LEU A 302 -1.86 -26.65 -0.77
CA LEU A 302 -0.50 -26.93 -0.32
C LEU A 302 0.20 -27.87 -1.30
N LEU A 303 1.41 -27.50 -1.74
CA LEU A 303 2.36 -28.41 -2.39
C LEU A 303 3.42 -28.81 -1.38
N ASP A 304 3.57 -30.11 -1.09
CA ASP A 304 4.69 -30.61 -0.29
C ASP A 304 5.94 -30.74 -1.17
N PHE A 305 7.03 -30.04 -0.83
CA PHE A 305 8.27 -30.10 -1.61
C PHE A 305 8.94 -31.47 -1.59
N ALA A 306 8.69 -32.31 -0.58
CA ALA A 306 9.21 -33.68 -0.51
C ALA A 306 8.41 -34.67 -1.38
N HIS A 307 7.17 -34.33 -1.71
CA HIS A 307 6.19 -35.20 -2.39
C HIS A 307 5.41 -34.44 -3.48
N GLN A 308 6.12 -33.69 -4.33
CA GLN A 308 5.50 -32.87 -5.40
C GLN A 308 4.67 -33.71 -6.39
N ASP A 309 4.98 -35.00 -6.53
CA ASP A 309 4.24 -35.97 -7.35
C ASP A 309 2.84 -36.32 -6.79
N ALA A 310 2.58 -36.03 -5.51
CA ALA A 310 1.25 -36.12 -4.92
C ALA A 310 0.32 -34.95 -5.33
N GLY A 311 0.89 -33.87 -5.87
CA GLY A 311 0.16 -32.68 -6.32
C GLY A 311 -0.36 -31.80 -5.17
N LEU A 312 -1.30 -30.91 -5.51
CA LEU A 312 -1.86 -29.93 -4.58
C LEU A 312 -2.93 -30.52 -3.66
N ARG A 313 -2.79 -30.30 -2.35
CA ARG A 313 -3.80 -30.61 -1.33
C ARG A 313 -4.56 -29.35 -0.91
N THR A 314 -5.86 -29.29 -1.19
CA THR A 314 -6.76 -28.24 -0.66
C THR A 314 -6.93 -28.40 0.85
N VAL A 315 -6.92 -27.29 1.59
CA VAL A 315 -7.14 -27.27 3.05
C VAL A 315 -8.65 -27.18 3.36
N ILE A 316 -9.32 -26.13 2.89
CA ILE A 316 -10.78 -25.94 2.92
C ILE A 316 -11.22 -25.43 1.54
N SER A 317 -12.28 -26.00 0.95
CA SER A 317 -12.81 -25.55 -0.35
C SER A 317 -13.42 -24.14 -0.24
N ARG A 318 -13.25 -23.32 -1.28
CA ARG A 318 -13.97 -22.04 -1.44
C ARG A 318 -15.49 -22.17 -1.35
N ASP A 319 -16.04 -23.34 -1.67
CA ASP A 319 -17.48 -23.65 -1.59
C ASP A 319 -18.06 -23.47 -0.17
N GLU A 320 -17.22 -23.63 0.86
CA GLU A 320 -17.60 -23.43 2.26
C GLU A 320 -17.75 -21.93 2.62
N ARG A 321 -17.31 -21.03 1.73
CA ARG A 321 -17.37 -19.55 1.86
C ARG A 321 -16.81 -19.01 3.18
N ILE A 322 -15.69 -19.58 3.61
CA ILE A 322 -14.91 -19.10 4.75
C ILE A 322 -13.75 -18.25 4.23
N LEU A 323 -13.51 -17.09 4.84
CA LEU A 323 -12.27 -16.35 4.68
C LEU A 323 -11.27 -16.87 5.72
N TYR A 324 -10.18 -17.47 5.25
CA TYR A 324 -9.11 -18.00 6.08
C TYR A 324 -7.72 -17.95 5.44
N GLU A 325 -6.73 -18.17 6.29
CA GLU A 325 -5.33 -18.43 5.96
C GLU A 325 -4.90 -19.73 6.63
N ALA A 326 -3.97 -20.48 6.03
CA ALA A 326 -3.51 -21.76 6.54
C ALA A 326 -1.98 -21.85 6.49
N GLU A 327 -1.36 -21.93 7.66
CA GLU A 327 0.09 -22.07 7.83
C GLU A 327 0.42 -23.52 8.27
N PRO A 328 1.02 -24.35 7.41
CA PRO A 328 1.38 -25.74 7.73
C PRO A 328 2.74 -25.82 8.42
N PHE A 329 2.80 -26.45 9.59
CA PHE A 329 4.03 -26.56 10.39
C PHE A 329 4.14 -27.90 11.14
N LEU A 330 5.29 -28.17 11.73
CA LEU A 330 5.48 -29.34 12.61
C LEU A 330 5.34 -28.95 14.08
N LEU A 331 4.45 -29.63 14.81
CA LEU A 331 4.36 -29.60 16.26
C LEU A 331 4.63 -30.99 16.81
N ASP A 332 5.67 -31.15 17.63
CA ASP A 332 6.14 -32.45 18.16
C ASP A 332 6.36 -33.54 17.08
N GLY A 333 6.75 -33.11 15.87
CA GLY A 333 6.97 -33.99 14.71
C GLY A 333 5.69 -34.44 13.98
N VAL A 334 4.52 -33.93 14.38
CA VAL A 334 3.24 -34.14 13.68
C VAL A 334 2.90 -32.88 12.89
N GLU A 335 2.40 -33.05 11.66
CA GLU A 335 1.96 -31.92 10.86
C GLU A 335 0.64 -31.33 11.34
N LYS A 336 0.68 -30.05 11.66
CA LYS A 336 -0.46 -29.21 12.03
C LYS A 336 -0.70 -28.15 10.96
N ILE A 337 -1.94 -27.69 10.86
CA ILE A 337 -2.29 -26.45 10.17
C ILE A 337 -2.72 -25.45 11.24
N LEU A 338 -2.07 -24.28 11.29
CA LEU A 338 -2.59 -23.11 11.99
C LEU A 338 -3.54 -22.37 11.04
N LEU A 339 -4.74 -22.03 11.52
CA LEU A 339 -5.77 -21.34 10.76
C LEU A 339 -6.09 -19.99 11.40
N THR A 340 -5.94 -18.89 10.66
CA THR A 340 -6.66 -17.64 10.95
C THR A 340 -7.94 -17.67 10.13
N HIS A 341 -9.13 -17.65 10.75
CA HIS A 341 -10.39 -17.87 10.01
C HIS A 341 -11.59 -17.08 10.55
N ASN A 342 -12.51 -16.72 9.65
CA ASN A 342 -13.76 -16.02 10.00
C ASN A 342 -14.97 -16.94 10.30
N LYS A 343 -14.79 -18.27 10.23
CA LYS A 343 -15.84 -19.26 10.53
C LYS A 343 -16.41 -19.01 11.94
N ASP A 344 -17.68 -18.62 12.01
CA ASP A 344 -18.41 -18.23 13.21
C ASP A 344 -17.73 -17.09 14.02
N ALA A 345 -16.92 -16.26 13.36
CA ALA A 345 -16.08 -15.23 13.98
C ALA A 345 -15.85 -14.06 13.01
N VAL A 346 -16.68 -13.00 13.08
CA VAL A 346 -16.59 -11.87 12.13
C VAL A 346 -15.22 -11.17 12.18
N ASN A 347 -14.64 -11.01 13.36
CA ASN A 347 -13.30 -10.45 13.56
C ASN A 347 -12.16 -11.50 13.43
N SER A 348 -12.47 -12.67 12.88
CA SER A 348 -11.66 -13.88 12.89
C SER A 348 -11.30 -14.42 14.27
N MET A 349 -10.83 -15.67 14.28
CA MET A 349 -10.20 -16.34 15.41
C MET A 349 -9.00 -17.15 14.91
N VAL A 350 -8.16 -17.66 15.81
CA VAL A 350 -7.07 -18.59 15.45
C VAL A 350 -7.36 -19.97 16.01
N SER A 351 -7.23 -21.00 15.18
CA SER A 351 -7.35 -22.42 15.58
C SER A 351 -6.18 -23.24 15.04
N VAL A 352 -5.91 -24.39 15.64
CA VAL A 352 -4.94 -25.38 15.17
C VAL A 352 -5.63 -26.74 14.96
N ALA A 353 -5.21 -27.49 13.95
CA ALA A 353 -5.73 -28.83 13.68
C ALA A 353 -4.66 -29.77 13.12
N ASP A 354 -4.84 -31.08 13.29
CA ASP A 354 -4.06 -32.08 12.56
C ASP A 354 -4.31 -31.96 11.05
N ALA A 355 -3.26 -32.09 10.23
CA ALA A 355 -3.40 -32.05 8.77
C ALA A 355 -4.40 -33.09 8.22
N ALA A 356 -4.62 -34.19 8.94
CA ALA A 356 -5.58 -35.23 8.61
C ALA A 356 -7.07 -34.83 8.80
N GLU A 357 -7.37 -33.74 9.53
CA GLU A 357 -8.74 -33.24 9.65
C GLU A 357 -9.26 -32.72 8.30
N PHE A 358 -8.40 -32.10 7.50
CA PHE A 358 -8.75 -31.49 6.20
C PHE A 358 -9.06 -32.51 5.09
N ALA A 359 -8.86 -33.81 5.35
CA ALA A 359 -9.38 -34.88 4.49
C ALA A 359 -10.89 -35.17 4.73
N LYS A 360 -11.53 -34.51 5.71
CA LYS A 360 -12.94 -34.68 6.07
C LYS A 360 -13.77 -33.47 5.60
N PRO A 361 -15.08 -33.65 5.33
CA PRO A 361 -16.00 -32.52 5.12
C PRO A 361 -15.98 -31.55 6.30
N LEU A 362 -16.09 -30.23 6.06
CA LEU A 362 -15.94 -29.19 7.08
C LEU A 362 -16.74 -29.45 8.37
N ALA A 363 -17.98 -29.91 8.22
CA ALA A 363 -18.88 -30.22 9.34
C ALA A 363 -18.42 -31.39 10.26
N GLN A 364 -17.39 -32.14 9.86
CA GLN A 364 -16.79 -33.24 10.61
C GLN A 364 -15.37 -32.94 11.13
N GLN A 365 -14.77 -31.83 10.68
CA GLN A 365 -13.44 -31.40 11.11
C GLN A 365 -13.49 -30.93 12.57
N ARG A 366 -12.41 -31.20 13.31
CA ARG A 366 -12.20 -30.69 14.67
C ARG A 366 -10.97 -29.82 14.70
N TRP A 367 -11.16 -28.57 15.15
CA TRP A 367 -10.08 -27.60 15.32
C TRP A 367 -10.05 -27.18 16.78
N ASP A 368 -8.86 -27.07 17.35
CA ASP A 368 -8.64 -26.61 18.71
C ASP A 368 -8.36 -25.10 18.70
N THR A 369 -9.15 -24.32 19.44
CA THR A 369 -9.03 -22.85 19.43
C THR A 369 -7.75 -22.40 20.14
N VAL A 370 -6.93 -21.61 19.44
CA VAL A 370 -5.71 -20.96 19.94
C VAL A 370 -6.03 -19.56 20.46
N THR A 371 -6.71 -18.74 19.65
CA THR A 371 -7.17 -17.39 20.01
C THR A 371 -8.65 -17.32 19.70
N ALA A 372 -9.49 -17.09 20.71
CA ALA A 372 -10.94 -16.98 20.53
C ALA A 372 -11.34 -15.65 19.88
N HIS A 373 -12.52 -15.62 19.26
CA HIS A 373 -13.14 -14.41 18.72
C HIS A 373 -13.51 -13.40 19.81
N ASP A 374 -13.30 -12.11 19.53
CA ASP A 374 -13.74 -10.99 20.37
C ASP A 374 -14.31 -9.87 19.47
N ASP A 375 -15.44 -9.29 19.85
CA ASP A 375 -16.10 -8.21 19.07
C ASP A 375 -15.25 -6.92 19.02
N GLY A 376 -14.33 -6.73 19.97
CA GLY A 376 -13.43 -5.57 20.07
C GLY A 376 -11.98 -5.84 19.61
N VAL A 377 -11.65 -7.05 19.15
CA VAL A 377 -10.29 -7.39 18.65
C VAL A 377 -10.38 -8.13 17.33
N ARG A 378 -9.82 -7.53 16.27
CA ARG A 378 -9.67 -8.17 14.95
C ARG A 378 -8.35 -8.91 14.90
N VAL A 379 -8.38 -10.21 14.62
CA VAL A 379 -7.16 -10.96 14.28
C VAL A 379 -6.89 -10.74 12.79
N ASN A 380 -5.79 -10.09 12.43
CA ASN A 380 -5.43 -9.79 11.04
C ASN A 380 -4.75 -10.99 10.36
N GLY A 381 -3.95 -11.75 11.12
CA GLY A 381 -3.17 -12.88 10.62
C GLY A 381 -2.36 -13.55 11.73
N ALA A 382 -1.83 -14.74 11.44
CA ALA A 382 -1.01 -15.51 12.35
C ALA A 382 0.07 -16.30 11.60
N GLY A 383 1.29 -16.30 12.13
CA GLY A 383 2.41 -17.10 11.65
C GLY A 383 3.08 -17.89 12.78
N VAL A 384 4.10 -18.68 12.46
CA VAL A 384 4.82 -19.50 13.44
C VAL A 384 6.34 -19.35 13.34
N THR A 385 7.00 -19.48 14.50
CA THR A 385 8.40 -19.86 14.62
C THR A 385 8.47 -21.30 15.15
N ALA A 386 9.66 -21.88 15.28
CA ALA A 386 9.90 -23.17 15.91
C ALA A 386 9.47 -23.25 17.39
N THR A 387 9.09 -22.12 18.01
CA THR A 387 8.74 -22.06 19.44
C THR A 387 7.46 -21.28 19.77
N HIS A 388 6.98 -20.39 18.88
CA HIS A 388 5.83 -19.52 19.14
C HIS A 388 4.90 -19.35 17.93
N VAL A 389 3.60 -19.19 18.20
CA VAL A 389 2.68 -18.50 17.29
C VAL A 389 2.89 -16.99 17.46
N VAL A 390 2.89 -16.27 16.36
CA VAL A 390 2.95 -14.80 16.30
C VAL A 390 1.68 -14.29 15.65
N LEU A 391 0.98 -13.38 16.32
CA LEU A 391 -0.30 -12.82 15.89
C LEU A 391 -0.14 -11.35 15.53
N SER A 392 -0.71 -10.93 14.40
CA SER A 392 -1.09 -9.52 14.20
C SER A 392 -2.56 -9.39 14.62
N VAL A 393 -2.81 -8.48 15.56
CA VAL A 393 -4.15 -8.15 16.04
C VAL A 393 -4.37 -6.65 15.97
N ARG A 394 -5.62 -6.24 15.78
CA ARG A 394 -6.04 -4.85 15.83
C ARG A 394 -7.02 -4.65 16.97
N LYS A 395 -6.70 -3.68 17.83
CA LYS A 395 -7.48 -3.35 19.03
C LYS A 395 -7.31 -1.87 19.36
N ASP A 396 -8.41 -1.20 19.69
CA ASP A 396 -8.46 0.24 19.93
C ASP A 396 -7.84 1.00 18.75
N THR A 397 -8.36 0.80 17.53
CA THR A 397 -7.94 1.44 16.26
C THR A 397 -6.48 1.26 15.81
N ILE A 398 -5.67 0.45 16.48
CA ILE A 398 -4.24 0.27 16.15
C ILE A 398 -3.86 -1.20 15.96
N GLU A 399 -2.87 -1.46 15.11
CA GLU A 399 -2.22 -2.79 14.97
C GLU A 399 -1.19 -3.04 16.08
N ARG A 400 -1.19 -4.27 16.59
CA ARG A 400 -0.31 -4.76 17.65
C ARG A 400 0.14 -6.19 17.37
N VAL A 401 1.26 -6.59 17.95
CA VAL A 401 1.77 -7.97 17.88
C VAL A 401 1.54 -8.68 19.21
N GLN A 402 1.11 -9.94 19.16
CA GLN A 402 1.06 -10.83 20.32
C GLN A 402 1.77 -12.15 20.03
N VAL A 403 2.33 -12.78 21.07
CA VAL A 403 2.98 -14.10 20.97
C VAL A 403 2.32 -15.11 21.89
N ILE A 404 2.26 -16.37 21.44
CA ILE A 404 1.81 -17.53 22.23
C ILE A 404 2.85 -18.64 22.07
N SER A 405 3.30 -19.26 23.16
CA SER A 405 4.22 -20.40 23.06
C SER A 405 3.53 -21.61 22.40
N LEU A 406 4.25 -22.33 21.54
CA LEU A 406 3.80 -23.60 20.97
C LEU A 406 3.63 -24.70 22.04
N ALA A 407 4.22 -24.54 23.23
CA ALA A 407 4.14 -25.50 24.32
C ALA A 407 2.69 -25.68 24.80
N GLY A 408 2.08 -26.80 24.42
CA GLY A 408 0.68 -27.10 24.73
C GLY A 408 -0.34 -26.31 23.90
N LEU A 409 0.05 -25.80 22.72
CA LEU A 409 -0.85 -25.06 21.82
C LEU A 409 -2.16 -25.83 21.54
N GLY A 410 -3.31 -25.16 21.65
CA GLY A 410 -4.65 -25.74 21.48
C GLY A 410 -5.10 -26.64 22.64
N MET A 411 -4.24 -26.96 23.60
CA MET A 411 -4.59 -27.81 24.74
C MET A 411 -5.14 -26.99 25.93
N PRO A 412 -5.99 -27.59 26.78
CA PRO A 412 -6.41 -26.96 28.03
C PRO A 412 -5.19 -26.58 28.91
N GLY A 413 -5.01 -25.28 29.14
CA GLY A 413 -3.85 -24.75 29.87
C GLY A 413 -2.69 -24.26 29.00
N GLN A 414 -2.90 -24.08 27.69
CA GLN A 414 -1.95 -23.33 26.83
C GLN A 414 -1.59 -21.96 27.40
N ALA A 415 -0.44 -21.42 26.98
CA ALA A 415 -0.02 -20.06 27.32
C ALA A 415 -1.08 -19.02 26.90
N GLN A 416 -1.19 -17.93 27.67
CA GLN A 416 -1.97 -16.77 27.24
C GLN A 416 -1.14 -15.92 26.25
N PRO A 417 -1.80 -15.16 25.35
CA PRO A 417 -1.10 -14.20 24.50
C PRO A 417 -0.33 -13.17 25.34
N VAL A 418 0.89 -12.86 24.92
CA VAL A 418 1.74 -11.80 25.51
C VAL A 418 1.96 -10.71 24.45
N GLU A 419 1.70 -9.47 24.83
CA GLU A 419 1.88 -8.26 24.00
C GLU A 419 3.17 -7.56 24.45
N PRO A 420 4.08 -7.14 23.54
CA PRO A 420 5.19 -6.26 23.89
C PRO A 420 4.68 -4.89 24.36
N ASP A 421 5.27 -4.34 25.42
CA ASP A 421 4.82 -3.10 26.04
C ASP A 421 5.40 -1.86 25.33
N PHE A 422 4.57 -0.84 25.12
CA PHE A 422 4.93 0.41 24.43
C PHE A 422 4.23 1.61 25.08
N ASP A 423 4.95 2.74 25.22
CA ASP A 423 4.53 3.90 26.04
C ASP A 423 3.43 4.79 25.42
N GLU A 424 3.13 4.67 24.12
CA GLU A 424 2.22 5.56 23.39
C GLU A 424 0.81 4.95 23.22
N GLU A 425 -0.24 5.79 23.10
CA GLU A 425 -1.61 5.32 22.80
C GLU A 425 -1.85 5.07 21.30
N LEU A 426 -1.23 5.88 20.45
CA LEU A 426 -1.42 5.90 19.00
C LEU A 426 -0.14 5.49 18.27
N TYR A 427 0.20 4.21 18.37
CA TYR A 427 1.31 3.58 17.66
C TYR A 427 0.82 2.50 16.70
N THR A 428 1.75 1.94 15.93
CA THR A 428 1.59 0.73 15.12
C THR A 428 2.76 -0.18 15.44
N ALA A 429 2.51 -1.43 15.82
CA ALA A 429 3.55 -2.45 15.96
C ALA A 429 3.20 -3.66 15.10
N GLY A 430 4.14 -4.06 14.24
CA GLY A 430 3.98 -5.16 13.28
C GLY A 430 5.21 -6.06 13.22
N VAL A 431 5.06 -7.26 12.69
CA VAL A 431 6.17 -8.22 12.53
C VAL A 431 6.98 -7.87 11.29
N GLY A 432 8.22 -7.42 11.48
CA GLY A 432 9.16 -7.11 10.38
C GLY A 432 9.91 -8.34 9.83
N GLY A 433 9.71 -9.50 10.45
CA GLY A 433 10.23 -10.79 9.99
C GLY A 433 10.86 -11.64 11.11
N SER A 434 10.89 -12.95 10.91
CA SER A 434 11.61 -13.89 11.76
C SER A 434 12.02 -15.07 10.89
N ASP A 435 13.27 -15.54 11.02
CA ASP A 435 13.58 -16.89 10.54
C ASP A 435 12.89 -17.90 11.48
N TYR A 436 12.55 -19.09 10.99
CA TYR A 436 11.73 -20.06 11.73
C TYR A 436 12.42 -20.49 13.02
N ASP A 437 13.74 -20.72 12.99
CA ASP A 437 14.52 -21.14 14.15
C ASP A 437 15.07 -19.96 15.00
N ALA A 438 14.61 -18.73 14.74
CA ALA A 438 15.10 -17.55 15.46
C ALA A 438 14.62 -17.52 16.93
N PRO A 439 15.51 -17.17 17.89
CA PRO A 439 15.15 -16.93 19.29
C PRO A 439 14.50 -15.56 19.52
N VAL A 440 14.42 -14.73 18.46
CA VAL A 440 13.89 -13.37 18.47
C VAL A 440 12.92 -13.17 17.32
N ILE A 441 11.90 -12.33 17.53
CA ILE A 441 11.05 -11.82 16.44
C ILE A 441 11.48 -10.38 16.15
N ARG A 442 11.65 -10.01 14.87
CA ARG A 442 11.82 -8.60 14.52
C ARG A 442 10.48 -7.90 14.51
N LEU A 443 10.38 -6.80 15.27
CA LEU A 443 9.22 -5.92 15.29
C LEU A 443 9.57 -4.57 14.67
N GLY A 444 8.71 -4.11 13.76
CA GLY A 444 8.65 -2.71 13.36
C GLY A 444 7.71 -1.97 14.30
N TYR A 445 8.09 -0.76 14.70
CA TYR A 445 7.28 0.13 15.53
C TYR A 445 7.33 1.56 14.96
N SER A 446 6.21 2.27 14.93
CA SER A 446 6.19 3.73 14.74
C SER A 446 4.94 4.32 15.39
N SER A 447 4.94 5.63 15.59
CA SER A 447 3.74 6.39 15.95
C SER A 447 3.69 7.66 15.11
N PHE A 448 2.68 8.51 15.29
CA PHE A 448 2.70 9.85 14.68
C PHE A 448 3.88 10.73 15.13
N LEU A 449 4.50 10.42 16.29
CA LEU A 449 5.51 11.21 16.99
C LEU A 449 6.87 10.48 17.12
N THR A 450 6.89 9.16 16.99
CA THR A 450 8.10 8.34 17.10
C THR A 450 8.50 7.83 15.72
N PRO A 451 9.69 8.23 15.20
CA PRO A 451 10.23 7.74 13.95
C PRO A 451 10.33 6.21 13.91
N PRO A 452 10.38 5.58 12.72
CA PRO A 452 10.40 4.13 12.62
C PRO A 452 11.51 3.50 13.46
N ARG A 453 11.12 2.55 14.32
CA ARG A 453 12.00 1.75 15.16
C ARG A 453 11.96 0.30 14.73
N VAL A 454 13.11 -0.35 14.87
CA VAL A 454 13.27 -1.79 14.70
C VAL A 454 13.73 -2.37 16.03
N TYR A 455 12.95 -3.31 16.56
CA TYR A 455 13.27 -4.08 17.76
C TYR A 455 13.51 -5.55 17.41
N ASP A 456 14.39 -6.20 18.17
CA ASP A 456 14.34 -7.66 18.32
C ASP A 456 13.65 -7.96 19.67
N TYR A 457 12.57 -8.73 19.64
CA TYR A 457 11.83 -9.20 20.82
C TYR A 457 12.28 -10.61 21.19
N GLU A 458 12.91 -10.79 22.36
CA GLU A 458 13.47 -12.08 22.80
C GLU A 458 12.40 -13.00 23.39
N LEU A 459 12.11 -14.08 22.65
CA LEU A 459 10.99 -14.99 22.92
C LEU A 459 11.04 -15.69 24.29
N ALA A 460 12.23 -15.84 24.87
CA ALA A 460 12.41 -16.53 26.15
C ALA A 460 12.17 -15.63 27.37
N THR A 461 12.27 -14.31 27.24
CA THR A 461 12.27 -13.34 28.34
C THR A 461 11.22 -12.25 28.20
N GLY A 462 10.77 -11.97 26.97
CA GLY A 462 9.93 -10.83 26.62
C GLY A 462 10.67 -9.50 26.54
N GLU A 463 12.01 -9.51 26.54
CA GLU A 463 12.83 -8.28 26.46
C GLU A 463 12.83 -7.68 25.04
N LEU A 464 12.63 -6.36 24.94
CA LEU A 464 12.71 -5.59 23.69
C LEU A 464 14.09 -4.96 23.53
N PHE A 465 14.86 -5.42 22.54
CA PHE A 465 16.14 -4.82 22.17
C PHE A 465 15.98 -3.86 21.00
N LEU A 466 16.03 -2.55 21.25
CA LEU A 466 16.07 -1.55 20.18
C LEU A 466 17.34 -1.75 19.34
N ARG A 467 17.16 -2.00 18.04
CA ARG A 467 18.26 -2.19 17.07
C ARG A 467 18.53 -0.94 16.25
N LYS A 468 17.48 -0.21 15.89
CA LYS A 468 17.57 1.07 15.19
C LYS A 468 16.35 1.92 15.50
N GLU A 469 16.56 3.22 15.64
CA GLU A 469 15.57 4.26 15.41
C GLU A 469 16.03 5.03 14.17
N THR A 470 15.14 5.23 13.19
CA THR A 470 15.46 6.01 11.98
C THR A 470 15.64 7.48 12.37
N PRO A 471 16.83 8.07 12.19
CA PRO A 471 17.08 9.42 12.67
C PRO A 471 16.36 10.46 11.80
N VAL A 472 15.74 11.43 12.46
CA VAL A 472 15.16 12.61 11.81
C VAL A 472 16.10 13.79 12.03
N LEU A 473 16.74 14.23 10.94
CA LEU A 473 17.70 15.32 10.94
C LEU A 473 16.98 16.68 11.09
N GLY A 474 17.73 17.78 11.16
CA GLY A 474 17.16 19.12 11.30
C GLY A 474 16.66 19.49 12.70
N GLY A 475 16.93 18.67 13.72
CA GLY A 475 16.62 18.99 15.12
C GLY A 475 15.18 18.66 15.56
N TYR A 476 14.58 17.64 14.94
CA TYR A 476 13.29 17.09 15.34
C TYR A 476 13.26 16.74 16.84
N ARG A 477 12.13 17.02 17.48
CA ARG A 477 11.80 16.72 18.87
C ARG A 477 10.35 16.27 18.93
N SER A 478 10.05 15.12 19.52
CA SER A 478 8.66 14.62 19.55
C SER A 478 7.76 15.49 20.43
N GLU A 479 8.32 16.14 21.46
CA GLU A 479 7.60 17.09 22.32
C GLU A 479 7.17 18.40 21.64
N ASP A 480 7.68 18.70 20.44
CA ASP A 480 7.21 19.83 19.62
C ASP A 480 5.84 19.54 18.97
N TYR A 481 5.31 18.33 19.11
CA TYR A 481 4.10 17.85 18.44
C TYR A 481 3.17 17.10 19.42
N VAL A 482 1.90 16.98 19.03
CA VAL A 482 0.89 16.21 19.77
C VAL A 482 0.09 15.39 18.78
N ALA A 483 -0.16 14.13 19.14
CA ALA A 483 -1.12 13.24 18.50
C ALA A 483 -2.18 12.84 19.54
N GLU A 484 -3.47 12.99 19.21
CA GLU A 484 -4.58 12.68 20.12
C GLU A 484 -5.73 11.99 19.36
N ARG A 485 -6.37 11.02 20.02
CA ARG A 485 -7.56 10.34 19.49
C ARG A 485 -8.79 11.19 19.75
N ALA A 486 -9.58 11.43 18.72
CA ALA A 486 -10.87 12.09 18.80
C ALA A 486 -11.96 11.24 18.13
N TRP A 487 -13.22 11.68 18.25
CA TRP A 487 -14.37 10.98 17.71
C TRP A 487 -15.34 11.98 17.09
N ALA A 488 -15.69 11.76 15.82
CA ALA A 488 -16.87 12.36 15.20
C ALA A 488 -18.08 11.44 15.40
N THR A 489 -19.29 11.99 15.28
CA THR A 489 -20.54 11.23 15.32
C THR A 489 -21.19 11.29 13.95
N ALA A 490 -21.31 10.13 13.30
CA ALA A 490 -22.02 9.99 12.05
C ALA A 490 -23.52 10.29 12.21
N GLN A 491 -24.21 10.59 11.12
CA GLN A 491 -25.67 10.85 11.12
C GLN A 491 -26.52 9.69 11.68
N ASP A 492 -26.04 8.45 11.65
CA ASP A 492 -26.69 7.27 12.24
C ASP A 492 -26.32 7.01 13.72
N GLY A 493 -25.46 7.87 14.31
CA GLY A 493 -24.96 7.78 15.68
C GLY A 493 -23.62 7.05 15.83
N THR A 494 -23.11 6.42 14.77
CA THR A 494 -21.81 5.73 14.76
C THR A 494 -20.68 6.66 15.20
N GLN A 495 -19.79 6.20 16.06
CA GLN A 495 -18.61 6.96 16.47
C GLN A 495 -17.47 6.69 15.47
N ILE A 496 -17.10 7.70 14.69
CA ILE A 496 -16.02 7.63 13.71
C ILE A 496 -14.72 8.01 14.43
N PRO A 497 -13.72 7.12 14.54
CA PRO A 497 -12.45 7.47 15.15
C PRO A 497 -11.69 8.48 14.28
N LEU A 498 -10.98 9.41 14.93
CA LEU A 498 -10.11 10.39 14.28
C LEU A 498 -8.74 10.38 14.97
N SER A 499 -7.67 10.41 14.18
CA SER A 499 -6.32 10.74 14.69
C SER A 499 -5.99 12.19 14.37
N VAL A 500 -5.83 13.03 15.38
CA VAL A 500 -5.52 14.46 15.24
C VAL A 500 -4.05 14.70 15.57
N VAL A 501 -3.30 15.24 14.62
CA VAL A 501 -1.85 15.49 14.74
C VAL A 501 -1.57 16.97 14.46
N ARG A 502 -0.82 17.63 15.36
CA ARG A 502 -0.52 19.06 15.29
C ARG A 502 0.81 19.40 15.95
N LYS A 503 1.36 20.58 15.66
CA LYS A 503 2.44 21.17 16.46
C LYS A 503 1.90 21.54 17.84
N ALA A 504 2.68 21.35 18.90
CA ALA A 504 2.24 21.56 20.28
C ALA A 504 1.85 23.02 20.58
N THR A 505 2.43 23.98 19.85
CA THR A 505 2.14 25.42 19.93
C THR A 505 0.83 25.85 19.27
N VAL A 506 0.16 24.97 18.52
CA VAL A 506 -1.12 25.28 17.86
C VAL A 506 -2.24 25.36 18.89
N GLU A 507 -2.86 26.54 18.99
CA GLU A 507 -3.97 26.82 19.91
C GLU A 507 -5.33 26.38 19.35
N ARG A 508 -6.24 25.96 20.24
CA ARG A 508 -7.61 25.58 19.91
C ARG A 508 -8.54 26.81 19.85
N ASN A 509 -8.38 27.63 18.81
CA ASN A 509 -9.02 28.95 18.68
C ASN A 509 -9.80 29.18 17.35
N SER A 510 -10.06 28.12 16.58
CA SER A 510 -10.73 28.15 15.26
C SER A 510 -10.05 29.00 14.17
N ALA A 511 -8.74 29.28 14.26
CA ALA A 511 -8.01 30.08 13.26
C ALA A 511 -7.05 29.28 12.36
N ASN A 512 -6.74 28.02 12.74
CA ASN A 512 -5.67 27.26 12.08
C ASN A 512 -6.13 26.66 10.75
N PRO A 513 -5.22 26.55 9.76
CA PRO A 513 -5.46 25.72 8.58
C PRO A 513 -5.51 24.23 8.97
N ALA A 514 -6.23 23.41 8.21
CA ALA A 514 -6.28 21.97 8.45
C ALA A 514 -6.31 21.15 7.15
N LEU A 515 -5.77 19.94 7.22
CA LEU A 515 -5.82 18.93 6.17
C LEU A 515 -6.43 17.65 6.75
N ILE A 516 -7.56 17.22 6.19
CA ILE A 516 -8.20 15.94 6.53
C ILE A 516 -7.90 14.89 5.45
N TYR A 517 -7.51 13.68 5.88
CA TYR A 517 -7.10 12.57 5.03
C TYR A 517 -7.95 11.32 5.28
N GLY A 518 -8.24 10.54 4.24
CA GLY A 518 -9.02 9.31 4.35
C GLY A 518 -8.89 8.38 3.14
N TYR A 519 -9.26 7.12 3.35
CA TYR A 519 -9.19 6.05 2.34
C TYR A 519 -10.47 5.19 2.32
N GLY A 520 -10.70 4.40 3.38
CA GLY A 520 -11.99 3.77 3.67
C GLY A 520 -12.47 2.71 2.66
N SER A 521 -11.58 1.81 2.20
CA SER A 521 -11.92 0.71 1.28
C SER A 521 -11.08 -0.54 1.59
N TYR A 522 -11.55 -1.72 1.16
CA TYR A 522 -10.85 -3.02 1.23
C TYR A 522 -10.34 -3.46 2.63
N GLU A 523 -10.96 -3.01 3.73
CA GLU A 523 -10.48 -3.25 5.11
C GLU A 523 -9.11 -2.58 5.45
N VAL A 524 -8.55 -1.77 4.54
CA VAL A 524 -7.27 -1.09 4.76
C VAL A 524 -7.42 -0.02 5.84
N SER A 525 -6.55 -0.07 6.84
CA SER A 525 -6.56 0.82 8.01
C SER A 525 -5.50 1.92 7.86
N MET A 526 -5.84 3.15 8.23
CA MET A 526 -4.93 4.31 8.12
C MET A 526 -4.11 4.47 9.41
N ASP A 527 -3.26 3.49 9.69
CA ASP A 527 -2.58 3.31 10.98
C ASP A 527 -1.61 4.45 11.41
N PRO A 528 -1.35 4.61 12.73
CA PRO A 528 -0.39 5.58 13.24
C PRO A 528 1.05 5.36 12.77
N GLY A 529 1.49 6.15 11.79
CA GLY A 529 2.85 6.08 11.23
C GLY A 529 3.52 7.45 11.12
N PHE A 530 4.82 7.48 11.43
CA PHE A 530 5.65 8.67 11.28
C PHE A 530 5.88 8.97 9.80
N ASN A 531 5.86 10.26 9.44
CA ASN A 531 6.10 10.69 8.07
C ASN A 531 6.86 12.01 8.07
N THR A 532 8.11 12.00 7.63
CA THR A 532 9.02 13.16 7.63
C THR A 532 8.46 14.35 6.86
N ALA A 533 7.70 14.11 5.78
CA ALA A 533 7.08 15.18 5.01
C ALA A 533 5.93 15.84 5.76
N ARG A 534 5.12 15.08 6.52
CA ARG A 534 3.99 15.62 7.31
C ARG A 534 4.44 16.78 8.20
N LEU A 535 5.67 16.75 8.72
CA LEU A 535 6.27 17.84 9.50
C LEU A 535 6.21 19.20 8.77
N SER A 536 6.38 19.24 7.45
CA SER A 536 6.26 20.47 6.66
C SER A 536 4.85 21.09 6.64
N LEU A 537 3.80 20.32 6.95
CA LEU A 537 2.46 20.85 7.23
C LEU A 537 2.36 21.33 8.69
N LEU A 538 2.78 20.49 9.64
CA LEU A 538 2.66 20.77 11.08
C LEU A 538 3.47 22.02 11.49
N ASP A 539 4.67 22.19 10.94
CA ASP A 539 5.54 23.36 11.13
C ASP A 539 4.98 24.66 10.51
N ARG A 540 3.90 24.57 9.72
CA ARG A 540 3.14 25.71 9.17
C ARG A 540 1.80 25.91 9.90
N GLY A 541 1.64 25.29 11.06
CA GLY A 541 0.44 25.38 11.90
C GLY A 541 -0.76 24.56 11.39
N VAL A 542 -0.57 23.69 10.37
CA VAL A 542 -1.67 22.85 9.87
C VAL A 542 -2.01 21.78 10.89
N VAL A 543 -3.30 21.68 11.23
CA VAL A 543 -3.85 20.53 11.95
C VAL A 543 -4.10 19.41 10.94
N PHE A 544 -3.36 18.30 11.06
CA PHE A 544 -3.52 17.13 10.21
C PHE A 544 -4.48 16.13 10.89
N VAL A 545 -5.53 15.70 10.19
CA VAL A 545 -6.52 14.76 10.73
C VAL A 545 -6.64 13.56 9.80
N ILE A 546 -6.55 12.36 10.35
CA ILE A 546 -6.96 11.13 9.66
C ILE A 546 -8.39 10.79 10.11
N ALA A 547 -9.29 10.61 9.15
CA ALA A 547 -10.64 10.12 9.40
C ALA A 547 -10.69 8.61 9.12
N HIS A 548 -10.85 7.82 10.18
CA HIS A 548 -10.92 6.35 10.11
C HIS A 548 -12.33 5.91 9.73
N VAL A 549 -12.79 6.32 8.55
CA VAL A 549 -14.17 6.14 8.06
C VAL A 549 -14.51 4.67 7.77
N ARG A 550 -15.82 4.32 7.78
CA ARG A 550 -16.27 2.98 7.40
C ARG A 550 -15.79 2.58 6.00
N GLY A 551 -15.54 1.28 5.83
CA GLY A 551 -14.84 0.70 4.69
C GLY A 551 -13.35 0.47 4.96
N GLY A 552 -12.77 1.15 5.95
CA GLY A 552 -11.47 0.78 6.53
C GLY A 552 -11.60 -0.38 7.54
N GLY A 553 -10.49 -0.82 8.11
CA GLY A 553 -10.42 -1.93 9.06
C GLY A 553 -10.30 -1.52 10.53
N GLU A 554 -10.26 -0.22 10.85
CA GLU A 554 -9.80 0.28 12.16
C GLU A 554 -10.59 -0.25 13.36
N VAL A 555 -11.89 -0.50 13.19
CA VAL A 555 -12.79 -1.03 14.24
C VAL A 555 -13.20 -2.47 13.96
N GLY A 556 -12.32 -3.23 13.29
CA GLY A 556 -12.53 -4.62 12.92
C GLY A 556 -13.43 -4.82 11.71
N ARG A 557 -13.74 -6.08 11.40
CA ARG A 557 -14.26 -6.48 10.08
C ARG A 557 -15.62 -5.85 9.75
N LYS A 558 -16.48 -5.66 10.77
CA LYS A 558 -17.77 -4.98 10.58
C LYS A 558 -17.63 -3.53 10.12
N TRP A 559 -16.55 -2.84 10.50
CA TRP A 559 -16.28 -1.46 10.05
C TRP A 559 -16.09 -1.38 8.54
N TYR A 560 -15.47 -2.41 7.96
CA TYR A 560 -15.31 -2.58 6.52
C TYR A 560 -16.61 -3.00 5.83
N ASP A 561 -17.29 -4.04 6.34
CA ASP A 561 -18.52 -4.54 5.73
C ASP A 561 -19.65 -3.47 5.76
N ASP A 562 -19.69 -2.59 6.77
CA ASP A 562 -20.59 -1.42 6.85
C ASP A 562 -20.14 -0.23 5.97
N GLY A 563 -19.10 -0.37 5.15
CA GLY A 563 -18.60 0.65 4.22
C GLY A 563 -18.20 0.11 2.85
N LYS A 564 -18.84 -0.98 2.40
CA LYS A 564 -18.66 -1.57 1.06
C LYS A 564 -20.00 -1.95 0.41
N LYS A 565 -20.00 -2.30 -0.88
CA LYS A 565 -21.21 -2.62 -1.67
C LYS A 565 -22.33 -1.61 -1.44
N LEU A 566 -23.54 -2.06 -1.08
CA LEU A 566 -24.72 -1.24 -0.81
C LEU A 566 -24.63 -0.42 0.50
N ALA A 567 -23.53 -0.52 1.25
CA ALA A 567 -23.20 0.36 2.37
C ALA A 567 -22.11 1.40 2.02
N LYS A 568 -21.53 1.40 0.80
CA LYS A 568 -20.34 2.21 0.46
C LYS A 568 -20.50 3.71 0.70
N LYS A 569 -21.72 4.25 0.62
CA LYS A 569 -21.96 5.68 0.90
C LYS A 569 -21.59 6.10 2.32
N ASN A 570 -21.56 5.17 3.27
CA ASN A 570 -21.14 5.44 4.65
C ASN A 570 -19.70 5.98 4.69
N THR A 571 -18.79 5.47 3.86
CA THR A 571 -17.42 6.01 3.70
C THR A 571 -17.42 7.53 3.42
N PHE A 572 -18.31 7.97 2.53
CA PHE A 572 -18.37 9.37 2.10
C PHE A 572 -19.08 10.26 3.12
N THR A 573 -20.18 9.78 3.73
CA THR A 573 -20.90 10.53 4.76
C THR A 573 -20.09 10.64 6.05
N ASP A 574 -19.38 9.58 6.45
CA ASP A 574 -18.50 9.60 7.62
C ASP A 574 -17.38 10.63 7.44
N PHE A 575 -16.82 10.76 6.24
CA PHE A 575 -15.78 11.75 5.97
C PHE A 575 -16.31 13.20 6.04
N ILE A 576 -17.55 13.41 5.59
CA ILE A 576 -18.24 14.70 5.71
C ILE A 576 -18.54 15.00 7.18
N ASP A 577 -19.09 14.03 7.93
CA ASP A 577 -19.38 14.18 9.36
C ASP A 577 -18.09 14.40 10.19
N ALA A 578 -16.96 13.80 9.80
CA ALA A 578 -15.63 14.06 10.35
C ALA A 578 -15.09 15.47 9.99
N THR A 579 -15.35 15.94 8.77
CA THR A 579 -15.03 17.31 8.33
C THR A 579 -15.85 18.34 9.13
N ASP A 580 -17.13 18.04 9.36
CA ASP A 580 -18.05 18.86 10.17
C ASP A 580 -17.61 18.91 11.64
N TRP A 581 -17.19 17.77 12.21
CA TRP A 581 -16.54 17.74 13.51
C TRP A 581 -15.30 18.63 13.54
N LEU A 582 -14.41 18.54 12.55
CA LEU A 582 -13.18 19.32 12.49
C LEU A 582 -13.46 20.83 12.45
N ALA A 583 -14.42 21.26 11.62
CA ALA A 583 -14.90 22.64 11.56
C ALA A 583 -15.51 23.12 12.90
N ALA A 584 -16.23 22.26 13.62
CA ALA A 584 -16.83 22.57 14.91
C ALA A 584 -15.88 22.42 16.11
N SER A 585 -14.76 21.72 15.93
CA SER A 585 -13.88 21.27 17.03
C SER A 585 -13.18 22.42 17.77
N GLY A 586 -13.03 23.58 17.13
CA GLY A 586 -12.15 24.66 17.58
C GLY A 586 -10.68 24.50 17.16
N TRP A 587 -10.32 23.42 16.47
CA TRP A 587 -8.96 23.24 15.92
C TRP A 587 -8.74 23.95 14.59
N ALA A 588 -9.74 23.98 13.71
CA ALA A 588 -9.62 24.54 12.36
C ALA A 588 -10.52 25.76 12.14
N ASP A 589 -10.11 26.65 11.24
CA ASP A 589 -11.01 27.57 10.55
C ASP A 589 -11.84 26.78 9.51
N PRO A 590 -13.18 26.77 9.56
CA PRO A 590 -14.02 26.08 8.58
C PRO A 590 -13.79 26.50 7.11
N ALA A 591 -13.26 27.71 6.87
CA ALA A 591 -12.91 28.18 5.53
C ALA A 591 -11.51 27.74 5.07
N ARG A 592 -10.72 27.11 5.95
CA ARG A 592 -9.33 26.67 5.71
C ARG A 592 -9.15 25.18 6.00
N ILE A 593 -10.11 24.36 5.56
CA ILE A 593 -9.99 22.90 5.57
C ILE A 593 -9.74 22.41 4.14
N ALA A 594 -8.71 21.61 3.92
CA ALA A 594 -8.49 20.87 2.68
C ALA A 594 -8.68 19.36 2.91
N ALA A 595 -9.01 18.62 1.84
CA ALA A 595 -9.12 17.16 1.87
C ALA A 595 -8.10 16.50 0.92
N MET A 596 -7.62 15.31 1.28
CA MET A 596 -6.73 14.52 0.44
C MET A 596 -7.01 13.02 0.57
N GLY A 597 -6.87 12.28 -0.53
CA GLY A 597 -7.05 10.83 -0.59
C GLY A 597 -6.54 10.26 -1.92
N GLY A 598 -6.06 9.01 -1.90
CA GLY A 598 -5.44 8.36 -3.06
C GLY A 598 -6.06 7.01 -3.43
N SER A 599 -6.02 6.61 -4.71
CA SER A 599 -6.61 5.36 -5.22
C SER A 599 -8.12 5.31 -4.91
N ALA A 600 -8.62 4.34 -4.14
CA ALA A 600 -9.98 4.32 -3.64
C ALA A 600 -10.29 5.44 -2.60
N GLY A 601 -9.27 6.01 -1.95
CA GLY A 601 -9.40 7.31 -1.26
C GLY A 601 -9.65 8.47 -2.23
N GLY A 602 -9.27 8.31 -3.51
CA GLY A 602 -9.62 9.23 -4.59
C GLY A 602 -11.08 9.11 -5.04
N LEU A 603 -11.69 7.92 -4.98
CA LEU A 603 -13.15 7.75 -5.08
C LEU A 603 -13.86 8.56 -4.00
N LEU A 604 -13.39 8.46 -2.76
CA LEU A 604 -13.87 9.27 -1.64
C LEU A 604 -13.71 10.77 -1.92
N MET A 605 -12.56 11.25 -2.42
CA MET A 605 -12.36 12.66 -2.80
C MET A 605 -13.34 13.12 -3.89
N GLY A 606 -13.58 12.28 -4.91
CA GLY A 606 -14.53 12.57 -5.97
C GLY A 606 -15.99 12.62 -5.48
N ALA A 607 -16.36 11.73 -4.56
CA ALA A 607 -17.69 11.69 -3.97
C ALA A 607 -17.98 12.92 -3.10
N ILE A 608 -17.05 13.32 -2.22
CA ILE A 608 -17.23 14.51 -1.35
C ILE A 608 -17.21 15.82 -2.15
N ALA A 609 -16.49 15.87 -3.27
CA ALA A 609 -16.54 17.02 -4.18
C ALA A 609 -17.95 17.26 -4.74
N ASN A 610 -18.73 16.20 -4.98
CA ASN A 610 -20.13 16.31 -5.38
C ASN A 610 -21.08 16.51 -4.18
N LEU A 611 -20.90 15.75 -3.10
CA LEU A 611 -21.84 15.75 -1.96
C LEU A 611 -21.72 17.00 -1.07
N ALA A 612 -20.52 17.54 -0.89
CA ALA A 612 -20.23 18.61 0.07
C ALA A 612 -19.14 19.61 -0.41
N PRO A 613 -19.16 20.11 -1.67
CA PRO A 613 -18.07 20.94 -2.23
C PRO A 613 -17.71 22.17 -1.38
N LYS A 614 -18.68 22.74 -0.67
CA LYS A 614 -18.52 23.95 0.17
C LYS A 614 -17.79 23.73 1.49
N ARG A 615 -17.41 22.50 1.84
CA ARG A 615 -16.69 22.18 3.09
C ARG A 615 -15.17 22.20 2.95
N TYR A 616 -14.67 22.37 1.72
CA TYR A 616 -13.25 22.26 1.41
C TYR A 616 -12.79 23.52 0.68
N ALA A 617 -11.64 24.07 1.08
CA ALA A 617 -10.91 25.09 0.33
C ALA A 617 -10.19 24.46 -0.86
N ALA A 618 -9.64 23.25 -0.67
CA ALA A 618 -9.05 22.44 -1.73
C ALA A 618 -9.28 20.93 -1.51
N ILE A 619 -9.25 20.18 -2.61
CA ILE A 619 -9.27 18.71 -2.64
C ILE A 619 -8.09 18.23 -3.51
N VAL A 620 -7.27 17.31 -3.00
CA VAL A 620 -6.22 16.63 -3.75
C VAL A 620 -6.56 15.14 -3.87
N ALA A 621 -6.82 14.69 -5.08
CA ALA A 621 -7.21 13.33 -5.41
C ALA A 621 -6.07 12.65 -6.19
N GLN A 622 -5.36 11.74 -5.53
CA GLN A 622 -4.20 11.03 -6.10
C GLN A 622 -4.64 9.71 -6.75
N VAL A 623 -4.17 9.41 -7.96
CA VAL A 623 -4.56 8.26 -8.81
C VAL A 623 -6.03 7.86 -8.65
N PRO A 624 -7.00 8.80 -8.83
CA PRO A 624 -8.27 8.68 -8.14
C PRO A 624 -9.30 7.89 -8.97
N PHE A 625 -9.92 6.89 -8.35
CA PHE A 625 -10.95 6.03 -8.96
C PHE A 625 -12.29 6.78 -9.04
N VAL A 626 -12.51 7.52 -10.14
CA VAL A 626 -13.59 8.53 -10.26
C VAL A 626 -14.64 8.19 -11.30
N ASP A 627 -14.45 7.12 -12.08
CA ASP A 627 -15.45 6.56 -12.99
C ASP A 627 -15.79 5.07 -12.69
N PRO A 628 -16.02 4.70 -11.41
CA PRO A 628 -16.16 3.31 -10.98
C PRO A 628 -17.27 2.54 -11.68
N LEU A 629 -18.40 3.18 -12.02
CA LEU A 629 -19.47 2.45 -12.71
C LEU A 629 -19.08 2.07 -14.14
N THR A 630 -18.37 2.94 -14.87
CA THR A 630 -17.92 2.61 -16.23
C THR A 630 -16.86 1.52 -16.20
N SER A 631 -15.88 1.60 -15.29
CA SER A 631 -14.81 0.61 -15.18
C SER A 631 -15.32 -0.76 -14.72
N ILE A 632 -16.13 -0.84 -13.65
CA ILE A 632 -16.60 -2.12 -13.07
C ILE A 632 -17.66 -2.84 -13.94
N LEU A 633 -18.22 -2.16 -14.94
CA LEU A 633 -19.06 -2.79 -15.98
C LEU A 633 -18.24 -3.55 -17.05
N ASP A 634 -16.93 -3.33 -17.11
CA ASP A 634 -16.02 -3.96 -18.07
C ASP A 634 -15.11 -4.97 -17.34
N PRO A 635 -15.40 -6.28 -17.40
CA PRO A 635 -14.62 -7.32 -16.71
C PRO A 635 -13.22 -7.52 -17.31
N ASP A 636 -12.98 -7.03 -18.53
CA ASP A 636 -11.71 -7.22 -19.24
C ASP A 636 -10.68 -6.15 -18.81
N LEU A 637 -11.10 -5.11 -18.09
CA LEU A 637 -10.20 -4.13 -17.49
C LEU A 637 -9.51 -4.68 -16.23
N PRO A 638 -8.27 -4.24 -15.95
CA PRO A 638 -7.59 -4.54 -14.70
C PRO A 638 -8.44 -4.30 -13.45
N LEU A 639 -8.28 -5.20 -12.49
CA LEU A 639 -8.99 -5.26 -11.20
C LEU A 639 -10.53 -5.38 -11.26
N SER A 640 -11.17 -5.08 -12.38
CA SER A 640 -12.62 -4.77 -12.40
C SER A 640 -13.52 -5.96 -12.07
N ALA A 641 -13.14 -7.18 -12.47
CA ALA A 641 -13.84 -8.40 -12.08
C ALA A 641 -13.55 -8.83 -10.62
N LEU A 642 -12.34 -8.59 -10.12
CA LEU A 642 -11.96 -8.84 -8.72
C LEU A 642 -12.78 -7.94 -7.79
N GLU A 643 -12.94 -6.66 -8.15
CA GLU A 643 -13.59 -5.66 -7.30
C GLU A 643 -15.12 -5.74 -7.22
N TRP A 644 -15.76 -6.71 -7.88
CA TRP A 644 -17.19 -6.99 -7.71
C TRP A 644 -17.58 -7.34 -6.26
N GLU A 645 -16.61 -7.72 -5.43
CA GLU A 645 -16.84 -7.93 -4.01
C GLU A 645 -16.68 -6.67 -3.14
N GLU A 646 -15.99 -5.64 -3.63
CA GLU A 646 -15.84 -4.37 -2.94
C GLU A 646 -17.05 -3.48 -3.26
N TRP A 647 -17.38 -3.35 -4.54
CA TRP A 647 -18.44 -2.44 -5.02
C TRP A 647 -19.79 -3.13 -5.24
N GLY A 648 -19.78 -4.44 -5.49
CA GLY A 648 -20.89 -5.22 -6.04
C GLY A 648 -20.70 -5.49 -7.54
N ASN A 649 -21.50 -6.39 -8.11
CA ASN A 649 -21.51 -6.68 -9.55
C ASN A 649 -22.67 -5.92 -10.26
N PRO A 650 -22.42 -4.74 -10.88
CA PRO A 650 -23.44 -3.96 -11.57
C PRO A 650 -23.85 -4.58 -12.92
N ILE A 651 -23.06 -5.50 -13.48
CA ILE A 651 -23.37 -6.19 -14.73
C ILE A 651 -24.63 -7.05 -14.53
N THR A 652 -24.66 -7.86 -13.46
CA THR A 652 -25.76 -8.79 -13.19
C THR A 652 -26.86 -8.23 -12.30
N ASP A 653 -26.55 -7.25 -11.44
CA ASP A 653 -27.50 -6.74 -10.44
C ASP A 653 -27.91 -5.27 -10.70
N PRO A 654 -29.20 -4.98 -10.99
CA PRO A 654 -29.68 -3.62 -11.22
C PRO A 654 -29.77 -2.75 -9.97
N GLU A 655 -29.86 -3.34 -8.77
CA GLU A 655 -29.81 -2.59 -7.49
C GLU A 655 -28.38 -2.09 -7.25
N VAL A 656 -27.38 -2.96 -7.44
CA VAL A 656 -25.96 -2.56 -7.40
C VAL A 656 -25.67 -1.47 -8.44
N TYR A 657 -26.10 -1.66 -9.68
CA TYR A 657 -25.94 -0.65 -10.73
C TYR A 657 -26.49 0.72 -10.32
N ALA A 658 -27.75 0.76 -9.84
CA ALA A 658 -28.39 2.00 -9.40
C ALA A 658 -27.68 2.62 -8.19
N TYR A 659 -27.19 1.79 -7.26
CA TYR A 659 -26.46 2.24 -6.09
C TYR A 659 -25.10 2.85 -6.47
N MET A 660 -24.28 2.15 -7.27
CA MET A 660 -23.00 2.64 -7.80
C MET A 660 -23.18 3.93 -8.62
N LYS A 661 -24.17 3.96 -9.52
CA LYS A 661 -24.50 5.17 -10.30
C LYS A 661 -24.75 6.38 -9.41
N SER A 662 -25.36 6.18 -8.24
CA SER A 662 -25.72 7.25 -7.32
C SER A 662 -24.58 7.77 -6.42
N TYR A 663 -23.34 7.34 -6.64
CA TYR A 663 -22.14 7.95 -6.03
C TYR A 663 -20.94 8.12 -6.98
N THR A 664 -20.91 7.44 -8.14
CA THR A 664 -19.86 7.51 -9.18
C THR A 664 -19.46 8.97 -9.46
N PRO A 665 -18.23 9.42 -9.10
CA PRO A 665 -17.91 10.84 -9.11
C PRO A 665 -18.08 11.54 -10.45
N TYR A 666 -17.65 10.92 -11.55
CA TYR A 666 -17.78 11.42 -12.92
C TYR A 666 -19.24 11.66 -13.34
N GLU A 667 -20.12 10.68 -13.13
CA GLU A 667 -21.53 10.78 -13.50
C GLU A 667 -22.34 11.76 -12.63
N ASN A 668 -21.90 12.01 -11.39
CA ASN A 668 -22.60 12.89 -10.43
C ASN A 668 -22.12 14.35 -10.45
N VAL A 669 -21.24 14.72 -11.40
CA VAL A 669 -20.82 16.11 -11.59
C VAL A 669 -21.98 16.98 -12.10
N HIS A 670 -22.28 18.05 -11.37
CA HIS A 670 -23.45 18.92 -11.58
C HIS A 670 -23.10 20.41 -11.41
N GLU A 671 -24.03 21.31 -11.73
CA GLU A 671 -23.82 22.75 -11.64
C GLU A 671 -23.68 23.25 -10.19
N VAL A 672 -22.44 23.43 -9.74
CA VAL A 672 -22.10 23.96 -8.41
C VAL A 672 -20.72 24.65 -8.47
N ALA A 673 -20.45 25.56 -7.52
CA ALA A 673 -19.10 26.07 -7.33
C ALA A 673 -18.25 24.99 -6.63
N TYR A 674 -17.52 24.21 -7.43
CA TYR A 674 -16.51 23.28 -6.91
C TYR A 674 -15.35 24.06 -6.28
N PRO A 675 -14.68 23.48 -5.26
CA PRO A 675 -13.49 24.07 -4.66
C PRO A 675 -12.29 23.94 -5.62
N ARG A 676 -11.12 24.39 -5.17
CA ARG A 676 -9.87 24.12 -5.86
C ARG A 676 -9.59 22.61 -5.87
N ILE A 677 -9.40 22.00 -7.04
CA ILE A 677 -9.21 20.55 -7.18
C ILE A 677 -7.91 20.25 -7.91
N ALA A 678 -7.12 19.31 -7.41
CA ALA A 678 -6.07 18.63 -8.16
C ALA A 678 -6.42 17.16 -8.32
N ALA A 679 -6.48 16.68 -9.56
CA ALA A 679 -6.36 15.26 -9.88
C ALA A 679 -4.90 14.99 -10.24
N VAL A 680 -4.25 14.05 -9.55
CA VAL A 680 -2.88 13.59 -9.85
C VAL A 680 -2.98 12.16 -10.34
N THR A 681 -2.30 11.78 -11.41
CA THR A 681 -2.36 10.43 -12.00
C THR A 681 -1.08 10.13 -12.78
N SER A 682 -0.94 8.91 -13.30
CA SER A 682 0.18 8.49 -14.13
C SER A 682 -0.30 7.76 -15.38
N PHE A 683 0.40 7.95 -16.50
CA PHE A 683 -0.01 7.45 -17.81
C PHE A 683 0.12 5.91 -17.92
N HIS A 684 1.03 5.29 -17.17
CA HIS A 684 1.20 3.83 -17.10
C HIS A 684 0.52 3.18 -15.89
N ASP A 685 -0.31 3.90 -15.15
CA ASP A 685 -1.14 3.31 -14.09
C ASP A 685 -2.05 2.21 -14.62
N THR A 686 -1.85 0.98 -14.14
CA THR A 686 -2.61 -0.23 -14.48
C THR A 686 -3.71 -0.55 -13.46
N ARG A 687 -3.82 0.19 -12.36
CA ARG A 687 -4.81 -0.04 -11.29
C ARG A 687 -5.97 0.97 -11.35
N VAL A 688 -5.64 2.24 -11.58
CA VAL A 688 -6.61 3.30 -11.86
C VAL A 688 -6.19 4.01 -13.14
N LEU A 689 -6.82 3.66 -14.25
CA LEU A 689 -6.40 4.14 -15.57
C LEU A 689 -6.49 5.66 -15.67
N TYR A 690 -5.46 6.31 -16.23
CA TYR A 690 -5.33 7.77 -16.38
C TYR A 690 -6.56 8.46 -17.00
N VAL A 691 -7.36 7.71 -17.78
CA VAL A 691 -8.58 8.17 -18.43
C VAL A 691 -9.64 8.61 -17.42
N GLU A 692 -9.75 7.98 -16.24
CA GLU A 692 -10.77 8.34 -15.25
C GLU A 692 -10.60 9.78 -14.73
N PRO A 693 -9.45 10.19 -14.15
CA PRO A 693 -9.23 11.57 -13.73
C PRO A 693 -9.26 12.56 -14.90
N ALA A 694 -8.84 12.16 -16.12
CA ALA A 694 -8.91 13.03 -17.29
C ALA A 694 -10.36 13.36 -17.69
N LYS A 695 -11.24 12.35 -17.76
CA LYS A 695 -12.68 12.51 -17.98
C LYS A 695 -13.33 13.34 -16.87
N TRP A 696 -12.98 13.07 -15.61
CA TRP A 696 -13.50 13.78 -14.45
C TRP A 696 -13.14 15.27 -14.45
N VAL A 697 -11.88 15.64 -14.70
CA VAL A 697 -11.45 17.04 -14.78
C VAL A 697 -12.14 17.78 -15.94
N ALA A 698 -12.26 17.17 -17.11
CA ALA A 698 -12.98 17.75 -18.24
C ALA A 698 -14.45 18.05 -17.89
N ARG A 699 -15.12 17.12 -17.21
CA ARG A 699 -16.52 17.25 -16.79
C ARG A 699 -16.71 18.25 -15.63
N LEU A 700 -15.80 18.29 -14.67
CA LEU A 700 -15.79 19.27 -13.58
C LEU A 700 -15.69 20.71 -14.10
N ARG A 701 -14.77 20.97 -15.04
CA ARG A 701 -14.59 22.30 -15.64
C ARG A 701 -15.77 22.74 -16.50
N GLU A 702 -16.51 21.79 -17.08
CA GLU A 702 -17.75 22.07 -17.81
C GLU A 702 -18.88 22.53 -16.87
N ALA A 703 -19.01 21.89 -15.70
CA ALA A 703 -20.14 22.10 -14.80
C ALA A 703 -19.88 23.13 -13.69
N THR A 704 -18.63 23.44 -13.37
CA THR A 704 -18.33 24.36 -12.26
C THR A 704 -18.88 25.76 -12.49
N THR A 705 -19.60 26.28 -11.51
CA THR A 705 -20.04 27.68 -11.46
C THR A 705 -19.07 28.55 -10.65
N GLY A 706 -17.95 27.98 -10.19
CA GLY A 706 -16.92 28.65 -9.40
C GLY A 706 -15.79 29.22 -10.26
N THR A 707 -14.85 29.90 -9.60
CA THR A 707 -13.64 30.46 -10.24
C THR A 707 -12.35 29.79 -9.77
N GLU A 708 -12.44 28.84 -8.85
CA GLU A 708 -11.28 28.10 -8.35
C GLU A 708 -10.71 27.16 -9.43
N PRO A 709 -9.37 26.99 -9.50
CA PRO A 709 -8.77 26.16 -10.52
C PRO A 709 -8.97 24.67 -10.23
N ILE A 710 -9.26 23.93 -11.30
CA ILE A 710 -9.36 22.47 -11.32
C ILE A 710 -8.27 21.97 -12.28
N VAL A 711 -7.26 21.27 -11.76
CA VAL A 711 -6.03 20.90 -12.48
C VAL A 711 -5.87 19.38 -12.60
N LEU A 712 -5.18 18.93 -13.64
CA LEU A 712 -4.77 17.55 -13.85
C LEU A 712 -3.23 17.51 -13.97
N LYS A 713 -2.56 16.80 -13.05
CA LYS A 713 -1.14 16.43 -13.18
C LYS A 713 -1.10 14.98 -13.64
N THR A 714 -0.56 14.73 -14.82
CA THR A 714 -0.29 13.38 -15.33
C THR A 714 1.22 13.16 -15.39
N GLU A 715 1.73 12.25 -14.57
CA GLU A 715 3.07 11.72 -14.76
C GLU A 715 3.09 10.88 -16.05
N MET A 716 3.96 11.20 -16.99
CA MET A 716 3.92 10.60 -18.33
C MET A 716 4.72 9.29 -18.42
N ASP A 717 5.73 9.12 -17.57
CA ASP A 717 6.66 7.98 -17.61
C ASP A 717 6.44 6.97 -16.45
N GLY A 718 5.55 7.26 -15.50
CA GLY A 718 5.33 6.49 -14.27
C GLY A 718 4.07 5.61 -14.23
N GLY A 719 4.06 4.66 -13.30
CA GLY A 719 2.94 3.75 -12.98
C GLY A 719 2.07 4.23 -11.81
N HIS A 720 1.34 3.32 -11.14
CA HIS A 720 0.41 3.68 -10.04
C HIS A 720 1.09 4.43 -8.87
N GLY A 721 2.38 4.16 -8.63
CA GLY A 721 3.18 4.87 -7.61
C GLY A 721 3.76 6.22 -8.05
N GLY A 722 3.57 6.65 -9.30
CA GLY A 722 4.28 7.77 -9.91
C GLY A 722 5.65 7.37 -10.47
N ALA A 723 6.63 8.27 -10.38
CA ALA A 723 8.04 8.02 -10.73
C ALA A 723 8.77 7.15 -9.67
N SER A 724 9.96 6.61 -9.98
CA SER A 724 10.50 5.39 -9.32
C SER A 724 11.96 5.46 -8.79
N GLY A 725 12.32 5.01 -7.55
CA GLY A 725 13.60 5.34 -6.83
C GLY A 725 13.53 6.03 -5.42
N ARG A 726 13.78 7.36 -5.22
CA ARG A 726 13.30 8.12 -3.99
C ARG A 726 13.06 9.69 -3.96
N TYR A 727 13.83 10.57 -4.61
CA TYR A 727 13.67 12.05 -4.57
C TYR A 727 12.35 12.67 -5.15
N GLU A 728 11.93 12.40 -6.39
CA GLU A 728 10.57 12.61 -6.94
C GLU A 728 9.42 12.27 -5.97
N ALA A 729 9.36 11.15 -5.21
CA ALA A 729 8.33 10.98 -4.17
C ALA A 729 8.31 12.15 -3.17
N TRP A 730 9.47 12.75 -2.87
CA TRP A 730 9.55 13.97 -2.07
C TRP A 730 9.12 15.21 -2.87
N LYS A 731 9.33 15.26 -4.18
CA LYS A 731 8.84 16.34 -5.07
C LYS A 731 7.33 16.28 -5.29
N ASP A 732 6.75 15.11 -5.55
CA ASP A 732 5.30 14.87 -5.65
C ASP A 732 4.63 15.19 -4.32
N ARG A 733 5.19 14.72 -3.20
CA ARG A 733 4.71 15.10 -1.87
C ARG A 733 4.83 16.61 -1.62
N ALA A 734 5.91 17.24 -2.07
CA ALA A 734 6.07 18.70 -2.00
C ALA A 734 5.09 19.44 -2.92
N TRP A 735 4.71 18.86 -4.05
CA TRP A 735 3.71 19.39 -4.99
C TRP A 735 2.32 19.35 -4.35
N ASP A 736 1.90 18.20 -3.82
CA ASP A 736 0.61 18.02 -3.13
C ASP A 736 0.49 19.00 -1.95
N TYR A 737 1.53 19.07 -1.11
CA TYR A 737 1.52 19.95 0.04
C TYR A 737 1.60 21.43 -0.35
N ALA A 738 2.37 21.82 -1.37
CA ALA A 738 2.36 23.19 -1.86
C ALA A 738 1.00 23.60 -2.43
N PHE A 739 0.29 22.68 -3.10
CA PHE A 739 -1.06 22.92 -3.61
C PHE A 739 -2.07 23.15 -2.48
N VAL A 740 -2.04 22.28 -1.45
CA VAL A 740 -2.86 22.42 -0.23
C VAL A 740 -2.51 23.72 0.52
N LEU A 741 -1.25 23.92 0.88
CA LEU A 741 -0.81 25.07 1.69
C LEU A 741 -1.05 26.41 0.98
N ALA A 742 -0.98 26.46 -0.35
CA ALA A 742 -1.33 27.64 -1.14
C ALA A 742 -2.84 27.93 -1.13
N ALA A 743 -3.70 26.92 -1.08
CA ALA A 743 -5.15 27.07 -0.94
C ALA A 743 -5.56 27.46 0.49
N LEU A 744 -4.82 26.98 1.48
CA LEU A 744 -5.04 27.26 2.90
C LEU A 744 -4.42 28.58 3.38
N ASP A 745 -3.73 29.33 2.53
CA ASP A 745 -2.91 30.51 2.88
C ASP A 745 -1.96 30.23 4.07
N ALA A 746 -1.24 29.12 3.97
CA ALA A 746 -0.40 28.56 5.04
C ALA A 746 1.02 28.32 4.50
N ARG A 747 1.66 29.31 3.87
CA ARG A 747 2.93 29.11 3.15
C ARG A 747 4.18 29.16 4.05
N GLU A 748 4.12 29.94 5.12
CA GLU A 748 5.26 30.21 6.03
C GLU A 748 5.28 29.27 7.25
N LEU A 749 6.48 29.03 7.79
CA LEU A 749 6.69 28.30 9.05
C LEU A 749 6.31 29.18 10.26
N ILE A 750 5.85 28.56 11.36
CA ILE A 750 5.40 29.23 12.60
C ILE A 750 6.37 29.16 13.78
#